data_AF-A0A0W7WCC9-F1
#
_entry.id   AF-A0A0W7WCC9-F1
#
_cell.length_a   1.000
_cell.length_b   1.000
_cell.length_c   1.000
_cell.angle_alpha   90.00
_cell.angle_beta   90.00
_cell.angle_gamma   90.00
#
_symmetry.space_group_name_H-M   'P 1'
#
loop_
_entity.id
_entity.type
_entity.pdbx_description
1 polymer ?
#
loop_
_entity_poly.entity_id
_entity_poly.type
_entity_poly.pdbx_seq_one_letter_code
_entity_poly.pdbx_strand_id
1 'polypeptide(L)'
;MNHPAPERRPRRRLRLLSTLLAVPLLLPAAASAAQGASFEGMLSFGGYHVGAFIAADGSRAYCLEPGADAPLSAQDTPIKVSELPAYSISVNDAWGWKGQVRTSAASGQQLRQMNWVLAEHGDTADAAKAAAVQIALWEIRREPGNAAWIDGKYDLFRKNGGSSHIQAGKRLAVESKTAAVGPGVTEPNGALELVAGDSDGTGTVSYPAGTVSLAIEGGTFEDGSTELKISGSERGSVGWEAIPHEPAWSRLNDVRISGKWSLKQKYWPAELILHPATRDTEQRIGSGVKPVIGDNTGVLDGVVATFDSRFAPALATQVPRDIVLREDGVFSDTVTVTAADSPWPTRGNGEYLPLVADGTLYGPFDAPHAESVDPPEGAPVAGSASLAIDQGPGDYSADLPVPGASSGYYYWVWGISEERQSEEVRRSEILEPGARYSDRFGVLTERQLVATELRLETRLLETTLAPGSRVLEDTVRASAVGGSWLRDDAGQRIPANVRLTFYQSDTVPIRQAAAPDDARELGAVFVELTEPETWVAAPPFEIPADTQGWVTVQACVFNEDQSETALGLISEWCDDFGVPDETAELTVEPVTSSKLAQTGAAAGGMSTTSMSALLIAAGMATAGGVLSGIVVIRKRLDRR
;
A
#
# COMPACT_ATOMS: atom_id res chain seq x y z
N MET A 1 -18.12 -45.15 1.07
CA MET A 1 -18.91 -46.38 1.36
C MET A 1 -20.29 -45.96 1.89
N ASN A 2 -21.22 -46.90 2.03
CA ASN A 2 -22.54 -46.76 2.66
C ASN A 2 -23.56 -45.85 1.95
N HIS A 3 -24.30 -46.42 0.98
CA HIS A 3 -25.74 -46.12 0.88
C HIS A 3 -26.46 -46.66 2.12
N PRO A 4 -27.62 -46.07 2.48
CA PRO A 4 -28.81 -46.91 2.54
C PRO A 4 -30.11 -46.25 2.02
N ALA A 5 -30.82 -47.01 1.18
CA ALA A 5 -32.28 -47.18 1.04
C ALA A 5 -33.27 -45.96 0.99
N PRO A 6 -34.34 -46.02 0.15
CA PRO A 6 -35.30 -44.94 -0.03
C PRO A 6 -36.47 -44.93 0.96
N GLU A 7 -37.03 -43.75 1.20
CA GLU A 7 -38.24 -43.57 2.02
C GLU A 7 -39.54 -44.09 1.38
N ARG A 8 -40.55 -44.32 2.23
CA ARG A 8 -41.77 -45.07 1.89
C ARG A 8 -42.96 -44.16 1.61
N ARG A 9 -43.63 -44.39 0.47
CA ARG A 9 -44.93 -43.76 0.13
C ARG A 9 -45.98 -43.97 1.24
N PRO A 10 -46.75 -42.94 1.64
CA PRO A 10 -47.89 -43.11 2.54
C PRO A 10 -49.03 -43.91 1.88
N ARG A 11 -49.80 -44.62 2.70
CA ARG A 11 -50.81 -45.60 2.26
C ARG A 11 -52.11 -44.93 1.78
N ARG A 12 -52.54 -45.23 0.55
CA ARG A 12 -53.96 -45.07 0.14
C ARG A 12 -54.84 -45.92 1.06
N ARG A 13 -55.90 -45.34 1.64
CA ARG A 13 -57.01 -46.13 2.23
C ARG A 13 -58.06 -46.39 1.16
N LEU A 14 -58.40 -47.66 0.93
CA LEU A 14 -59.57 -48.02 0.12
C LEU A 14 -60.86 -47.59 0.84
N ARG A 15 -61.82 -47.11 0.06
CA ARG A 15 -63.25 -47.38 0.27
C ARG A 15 -63.78 -48.05 -0.99
N LEU A 16 -64.58 -49.09 -0.80
CA LEU A 16 -65.23 -49.88 -1.83
C LEU A 16 -66.71 -49.48 -1.94
N LEU A 17 -67.35 -49.94 -3.02
CA LEU A 17 -68.75 -49.70 -3.41
C LEU A 17 -69.06 -48.23 -3.79
N SER A 18 -69.79 -47.93 -4.87
CA SER A 18 -70.67 -48.77 -5.68
C SER A 18 -70.50 -48.53 -7.20
N THR A 19 -70.52 -49.59 -7.99
CA THR A 19 -70.54 -49.50 -9.47
C THR A 19 -71.95 -49.23 -9.98
N LEU A 20 -72.18 -48.01 -10.47
CA LEU A 20 -73.32 -47.65 -11.31
C LEU A 20 -72.82 -47.42 -12.74
N LEU A 21 -73.28 -48.25 -13.68
CA LEU A 21 -72.76 -48.28 -15.06
C LEU A 21 -73.43 -47.17 -15.90
N ALA A 22 -73.01 -45.93 -15.70
CA ALA A 22 -73.49 -44.79 -16.49
C ALA A 22 -72.88 -44.80 -17.90
N VAL A 23 -73.72 -44.95 -18.93
CA VAL A 23 -73.32 -44.78 -20.33
C VAL A 23 -72.96 -43.30 -20.57
N PRO A 24 -71.78 -42.97 -21.12
CA PRO A 24 -71.44 -41.60 -21.47
C PRO A 24 -72.23 -41.17 -22.70
N LEU A 25 -73.39 -40.57 -22.47
CA LEU A 25 -74.10 -39.78 -23.47
C LEU A 25 -73.22 -38.59 -23.85
N LEU A 26 -72.57 -38.69 -25.01
CA LEU A 26 -71.93 -37.57 -25.71
C LEU A 26 -72.99 -36.59 -26.20
N LEU A 27 -73.58 -35.84 -25.26
CA LEU A 27 -74.29 -34.61 -25.57
C LEU A 27 -73.28 -33.66 -26.21
N PRO A 28 -73.53 -33.12 -27.42
CA PRO A 28 -72.72 -32.03 -27.91
C PRO A 28 -72.87 -30.86 -26.92
N ALA A 29 -71.75 -30.24 -26.54
CA ALA A 29 -71.80 -29.00 -25.79
C ALA A 29 -72.55 -27.97 -26.65
N ALA A 30 -73.75 -27.60 -26.23
CA ALA A 30 -74.53 -26.60 -26.95
C ALA A 30 -73.74 -25.29 -26.95
N ALA A 31 -73.32 -24.84 -28.13
CA ALA A 31 -72.73 -23.52 -28.27
C ALA A 31 -73.75 -22.50 -27.74
N SER A 32 -73.31 -21.63 -26.82
CA SER A 32 -74.20 -20.59 -26.30
C SER A 32 -74.67 -19.74 -27.48
N ALA A 33 -75.98 -19.70 -27.73
CA ALA A 33 -76.53 -18.88 -28.78
C ALA A 33 -76.24 -17.42 -28.42
N ALA A 34 -75.60 -16.69 -29.34
CA ALA A 34 -75.18 -15.32 -29.09
C ALA A 34 -76.41 -14.44 -28.81
N GLN A 35 -76.45 -13.88 -27.59
CA GLN A 35 -77.56 -13.09 -27.07
C GLN A 35 -77.18 -11.60 -27.02
N GLY A 36 -78.18 -10.73 -27.05
CA GLY A 36 -77.99 -9.30 -26.78
C GLY A 36 -77.92 -9.01 -25.30
N ALA A 37 -77.36 -7.86 -24.95
CA ALA A 37 -77.10 -7.51 -23.55
C ALA A 37 -78.40 -7.09 -22.82
N SER A 38 -78.52 -7.49 -21.56
CA SER A 38 -79.70 -7.17 -20.74
C SER A 38 -79.56 -5.84 -19.99
N PHE A 39 -80.66 -5.11 -19.87
CA PHE A 39 -80.83 -3.94 -18.97
C PHE A 39 -81.09 -4.34 -17.50
N GLU A 40 -81.10 -5.64 -17.17
CA GLU A 40 -81.46 -6.13 -15.84
C GLU A 40 -80.57 -5.55 -14.73
N GLY A 41 -81.20 -4.94 -13.73
CA GLY A 41 -80.51 -4.28 -12.61
C GLY A 41 -80.02 -2.86 -12.90
N MET A 42 -80.34 -2.26 -14.05
CA MET A 42 -80.08 -0.83 -14.28
C MET A 42 -81.12 0.08 -13.61
N LEU A 43 -80.71 1.29 -13.24
CA LEU A 43 -81.64 2.38 -12.91
C LEU A 43 -82.21 2.99 -14.19
N SER A 44 -83.41 3.57 -14.12
CA SER A 44 -84.01 4.31 -15.24
C SER A 44 -84.39 5.73 -14.81
N PHE A 45 -83.89 6.73 -15.53
CA PHE A 45 -84.11 8.14 -15.25
C PHE A 45 -84.90 8.77 -16.40
N GLY A 46 -86.19 9.02 -16.19
CA GLY A 46 -87.09 9.51 -17.25
C GLY A 46 -87.22 8.55 -18.44
N GLY A 47 -87.05 7.23 -18.19
CA GLY A 47 -87.03 6.19 -19.21
C GLY A 47 -85.64 5.86 -19.78
N TYR A 48 -84.60 6.65 -19.49
CA TYR A 48 -83.24 6.34 -19.93
C TYR A 48 -82.53 5.41 -18.93
N HIS A 49 -82.10 4.23 -19.38
CA HIS A 49 -81.43 3.23 -18.54
C HIS A 49 -79.93 3.54 -18.33
N VAL A 50 -79.46 3.39 -17.08
CA VAL A 50 -78.07 3.64 -16.68
C VAL A 50 -77.61 2.58 -15.68
N GLY A 51 -76.51 1.90 -15.99
CA GLY A 51 -75.90 0.87 -15.14
C GLY A 51 -74.99 -0.05 -15.94
N ALA A 52 -74.77 -1.25 -15.42
CA ALA A 52 -74.07 -2.31 -16.13
C ALA A 52 -75.07 -3.09 -17.00
N PHE A 53 -74.71 -3.35 -18.25
CA PHE A 53 -75.35 -4.40 -19.03
C PHE A 53 -74.87 -5.76 -18.52
N ILE A 54 -75.73 -6.77 -18.60
CA ILE A 54 -75.29 -8.17 -18.51
C ILE A 54 -74.99 -8.64 -19.92
N ALA A 55 -73.73 -8.97 -20.19
CA ALA A 55 -73.24 -9.47 -21.47
C ALA A 55 -73.59 -10.96 -21.69
N ALA A 56 -73.40 -11.46 -22.91
CA ALA A 56 -73.75 -12.84 -23.30
C ALA A 56 -72.95 -13.93 -22.56
N ASP A 57 -71.81 -13.58 -21.94
CA ASP A 57 -71.01 -14.43 -21.07
C ASP A 57 -71.42 -14.34 -19.58
N GLY A 58 -72.44 -13.53 -19.25
CA GLY A 58 -72.89 -13.23 -17.90
C GLY A 58 -72.07 -12.14 -17.17
N SER A 59 -71.04 -11.58 -17.80
CA SER A 59 -70.22 -10.52 -17.21
C SER A 59 -70.94 -9.16 -17.21
N ARG A 60 -70.48 -8.26 -16.33
CA ARG A 60 -71.02 -6.90 -16.20
C ARG A 60 -70.16 -5.91 -16.97
N ALA A 61 -70.73 -5.32 -18.01
CA ALA A 61 -70.03 -4.43 -18.94
C ALA A 61 -70.82 -3.13 -19.18
N TYR A 62 -70.12 -2.07 -19.57
CA TYR A 62 -70.64 -0.68 -19.55
C TYR A 62 -70.40 0.05 -20.88
N CYS A 63 -71.27 1.00 -21.19
CA CYS A 63 -71.17 1.90 -22.34
C CYS A 63 -69.81 2.60 -22.40
N LEU A 64 -69.05 2.38 -23.48
CA LEU A 64 -67.80 3.08 -23.78
C LEU A 64 -68.00 4.25 -24.77
N GLU A 65 -69.22 4.38 -25.30
CA GLU A 65 -69.58 5.19 -26.47
C GLU A 65 -70.85 6.03 -26.20
N PRO A 66 -70.72 7.19 -25.53
CA PRO A 66 -71.80 8.13 -25.28
C PRO A 66 -72.71 8.40 -26.49
N GLY A 67 -73.97 7.95 -26.43
CA GLY A 67 -74.97 8.24 -27.45
C GLY A 67 -75.09 7.23 -28.60
N ALA A 68 -74.29 6.17 -28.63
CA ALA A 68 -74.58 5.01 -29.48
C ALA A 68 -75.75 4.18 -28.92
N ASP A 69 -76.44 3.42 -29.78
CA ASP A 69 -77.65 2.67 -29.40
C ASP A 69 -77.36 1.56 -28.38
N ALA A 70 -78.37 1.03 -27.70
CA ALA A 70 -78.20 -0.07 -26.75
C ALA A 70 -77.76 -1.37 -27.48
N PRO A 71 -76.88 -2.19 -26.88
CA PRO A 71 -76.33 -3.41 -27.47
C PRO A 71 -77.32 -4.58 -27.37
N LEU A 72 -78.42 -4.48 -28.12
CA LEU A 72 -79.54 -5.43 -28.12
C LEU A 72 -79.40 -6.52 -29.20
N SER A 73 -78.48 -6.33 -30.15
CA SER A 73 -77.99 -7.37 -31.06
C SER A 73 -77.03 -8.32 -30.35
N ALA A 74 -76.75 -9.46 -30.98
CA ALA A 74 -75.74 -10.40 -30.50
C ALA A 74 -74.38 -9.72 -30.30
N GLN A 75 -73.62 -10.17 -29.31
CA GLN A 75 -72.26 -9.73 -29.07
C GLN A 75 -71.25 -10.67 -29.73
N ASP A 76 -70.17 -10.09 -30.26
CA ASP A 76 -69.00 -10.85 -30.70
C ASP A 76 -68.18 -11.37 -29.50
N THR A 77 -67.29 -12.33 -29.75
CA THR A 77 -66.36 -12.85 -28.76
C THR A 77 -65.60 -11.72 -28.05
N PRO A 78 -65.59 -11.64 -26.70
CA PRO A 78 -64.91 -10.56 -25.99
C PRO A 78 -63.41 -10.54 -26.27
N ILE A 79 -62.87 -9.37 -26.63
CA ILE A 79 -61.45 -9.17 -26.96
C ILE A 79 -60.78 -8.21 -25.98
N LYS A 80 -59.54 -8.51 -25.59
CA LYS A 80 -58.71 -7.56 -24.85
C LYS A 80 -58.17 -6.50 -25.81
N VAL A 81 -58.32 -5.21 -25.45
CA VAL A 81 -57.85 -4.08 -26.24
C VAL A 81 -57.01 -3.10 -25.41
N SER A 82 -55.94 -2.55 -25.99
CA SER A 82 -55.10 -1.49 -25.42
C SER A 82 -55.44 -0.08 -25.95
N GLU A 83 -56.41 0.01 -26.87
CA GLU A 83 -56.97 1.24 -27.41
C GLU A 83 -58.47 1.02 -27.71
N LEU A 84 -59.29 2.02 -27.39
CA LEU A 84 -60.63 2.17 -27.96
C LEU A 84 -60.53 3.17 -29.12
N PRO A 85 -60.80 2.80 -30.38
CA PRO A 85 -60.67 3.73 -31.49
C PRO A 85 -61.77 4.80 -31.47
N ALA A 86 -61.49 5.93 -32.10
CA ALA A 86 -62.44 7.01 -32.30
C ALA A 86 -63.74 6.51 -32.98
N TYR A 87 -64.87 7.14 -32.65
CA TYR A 87 -66.14 6.91 -33.33
C TYR A 87 -66.93 8.22 -33.44
N SER A 88 -67.95 8.22 -34.30
CA SER A 88 -68.95 9.28 -34.33
C SER A 88 -70.29 8.74 -34.79
N ILE A 89 -71.36 9.20 -34.14
CA ILE A 89 -72.74 8.83 -34.47
C ILE A 89 -73.64 10.06 -34.46
N SER A 90 -74.64 10.07 -35.33
CA SER A 90 -75.70 11.09 -35.34
C SER A 90 -76.84 10.63 -34.45
N VAL A 91 -77.08 11.34 -33.34
CA VAL A 91 -78.10 10.96 -32.35
C VAL A 91 -79.32 11.85 -32.51
N ASN A 92 -80.50 11.24 -32.48
CA ASN A 92 -81.81 11.90 -32.50
C ASN A 92 -82.72 11.13 -31.54
N ASP A 93 -82.63 11.43 -30.25
CA ASP A 93 -83.18 10.57 -29.20
C ASP A 93 -84.59 10.95 -28.74
N ALA A 94 -85.25 10.02 -28.03
CA ALA A 94 -86.61 10.16 -27.53
C ALA A 94 -86.79 11.25 -26.45
N TRP A 95 -85.69 11.86 -25.98
CA TRP A 95 -85.69 12.93 -24.98
C TRP A 95 -85.42 14.31 -25.60
N GLY A 96 -85.39 14.39 -26.95
CA GLY A 96 -85.30 15.62 -27.71
C GLY A 96 -83.88 16.09 -28.01
N TRP A 97 -82.84 15.30 -27.71
CA TRP A 97 -81.47 15.64 -28.13
C TRP A 97 -81.26 15.27 -29.60
N LYS A 98 -80.81 16.24 -30.39
CA LYS A 98 -80.47 16.04 -31.81
C LYS A 98 -79.13 16.68 -32.15
N GLY A 99 -78.22 15.91 -32.73
CA GLY A 99 -76.89 16.38 -33.11
C GLY A 99 -75.96 15.23 -33.50
N GLN A 100 -74.66 15.49 -33.51
CA GLN A 100 -73.63 14.48 -33.73
C GLN A 100 -72.76 14.36 -32.48
N VAL A 101 -72.56 13.14 -32.01
CA VAL A 101 -71.62 12.82 -30.92
C VAL A 101 -70.33 12.26 -31.52
N ARG A 102 -69.20 12.61 -30.92
CA ARG A 102 -67.84 12.21 -31.33
C ARG A 102 -67.04 11.81 -30.09
N THR A 103 -66.13 10.85 -30.24
CA THR A 103 -64.96 10.76 -29.36
C THR A 103 -63.68 10.56 -30.15
N SER A 104 -62.56 11.08 -29.62
CA SER A 104 -61.23 10.60 -29.98
C SER A 104 -61.07 9.10 -29.66
N ALA A 105 -59.95 8.55 -30.11
CA ALA A 105 -59.45 7.29 -29.55
C ALA A 105 -59.08 7.49 -28.07
N ALA A 106 -59.12 6.42 -27.28
CA ALA A 106 -58.75 6.39 -25.87
C ALA A 106 -57.77 5.24 -25.61
N SER A 107 -56.55 5.58 -25.21
CA SER A 107 -55.45 4.66 -24.90
C SER A 107 -54.69 5.13 -23.67
N GLY A 108 -53.60 4.44 -23.30
CA GLY A 108 -52.68 4.89 -22.26
C GLY A 108 -53.38 5.21 -20.93
N GLN A 109 -53.14 6.40 -20.37
CA GLN A 109 -53.66 6.75 -19.04
C GLN A 109 -55.19 6.94 -19.00
N GLN A 110 -55.83 7.36 -20.09
CA GLN A 110 -57.30 7.45 -20.15
C GLN A 110 -57.92 6.05 -20.10
N LEU A 111 -57.39 5.11 -20.87
CA LEU A 111 -57.86 3.73 -20.84
C LEU A 111 -57.55 3.04 -19.49
N ARG A 112 -56.41 3.39 -18.86
CA ARG A 112 -56.08 2.93 -17.50
C ARG A 112 -57.05 3.44 -16.44
N GLN A 113 -57.49 4.71 -16.53
CA GLN A 113 -58.53 5.27 -15.66
C GLN A 113 -59.86 4.52 -15.81
N MET A 114 -60.28 4.27 -17.05
CA MET A 114 -61.46 3.45 -17.34
C MET A 114 -61.32 2.02 -16.79
N ASN A 115 -60.14 1.42 -16.93
CA ASN A 115 -59.86 0.08 -16.42
C ASN A 115 -59.92 0.02 -14.89
N TRP A 116 -59.31 0.98 -14.18
CA TRP A 116 -59.39 1.07 -12.71
C TRP A 116 -60.84 1.13 -12.23
N VAL A 117 -61.64 2.02 -12.83
CA VAL A 117 -63.08 2.15 -12.54
C VAL A 117 -63.81 0.83 -12.77
N LEU A 118 -63.57 0.16 -13.90
CA LEU A 118 -64.24 -1.08 -14.25
C LEU A 118 -63.80 -2.29 -13.42
N ALA A 119 -62.52 -2.39 -13.05
CA ALA A 119 -61.95 -3.53 -12.33
C ALA A 119 -62.23 -3.51 -10.83
N GLU A 120 -62.21 -2.34 -10.18
CA GLU A 120 -62.46 -2.22 -8.73
C GLU A 120 -63.94 -1.89 -8.42
N HIS A 121 -64.68 -1.29 -9.36
CA HIS A 121 -66.07 -0.85 -9.13
C HIS A 121 -67.12 -1.46 -10.07
N GLY A 122 -66.73 -1.91 -11.27
CA GLY A 122 -67.65 -2.32 -12.34
C GLY A 122 -68.37 -3.65 -12.13
N ASP A 123 -67.72 -4.67 -11.55
CA ASP A 123 -68.41 -5.93 -11.23
C ASP A 123 -69.30 -5.74 -9.98
N THR A 124 -70.55 -5.35 -10.20
CA THR A 124 -71.50 -5.09 -9.13
C THR A 124 -72.96 -5.27 -9.54
N ALA A 125 -73.74 -5.92 -8.66
CA ALA A 125 -75.20 -6.02 -8.78
C ALA A 125 -75.93 -4.82 -8.15
N ASP A 126 -75.22 -3.89 -7.51
CA ASP A 126 -75.80 -2.65 -6.98
C ASP A 126 -76.07 -1.67 -8.13
N ALA A 127 -77.35 -1.45 -8.43
CA ALA A 127 -77.82 -0.54 -9.46
C ALA A 127 -77.34 0.91 -9.27
N ALA A 128 -77.21 1.37 -8.03
CA ALA A 128 -76.75 2.71 -7.70
C ALA A 128 -75.24 2.87 -7.91
N LYS A 129 -74.45 1.85 -7.54
CA LYS A 129 -73.01 1.78 -7.83
C LYS A 129 -72.75 1.65 -9.32
N ALA A 130 -73.48 0.78 -10.03
CA ALA A 130 -73.37 0.59 -11.47
C ALA A 130 -73.72 1.88 -12.24
N ALA A 131 -74.77 2.61 -11.85
CA ALA A 131 -75.07 3.91 -12.45
C ALA A 131 -73.94 4.94 -12.24
N ALA A 132 -73.28 4.94 -11.07
CA ALA A 132 -72.12 5.78 -10.81
C ALA A 132 -70.90 5.38 -11.66
N VAL A 133 -70.63 4.08 -11.84
CA VAL A 133 -69.58 3.56 -12.73
C VAL A 133 -69.81 4.02 -14.17
N GLN A 134 -71.04 3.89 -14.67
CA GLN A 134 -71.37 4.33 -16.04
C GLN A 134 -71.13 5.83 -16.24
N ILE A 135 -71.52 6.64 -15.26
CA ILE A 135 -71.30 8.09 -15.27
C ILE A 135 -69.81 8.42 -15.18
N ALA A 136 -69.03 7.68 -14.40
CA ALA A 136 -67.58 7.88 -14.29
C ALA A 136 -66.86 7.62 -15.63
N LEU A 137 -67.26 6.57 -16.36
CA LEU A 137 -66.72 6.29 -17.69
C LEU A 137 -67.05 7.41 -18.70
N TRP A 138 -68.25 7.98 -18.64
CA TRP A 138 -68.60 9.14 -19.46
C TRP A 138 -67.81 10.39 -19.10
N GLU A 139 -67.46 10.62 -17.82
CA GLU A 139 -66.60 11.74 -17.43
C GLU A 139 -65.12 11.53 -17.80
N ILE A 140 -64.61 10.29 -17.74
CA ILE A 140 -63.26 9.96 -18.23
C ILE A 140 -63.18 10.09 -19.77
N ARG A 141 -64.30 9.80 -20.47
CA ARG A 141 -64.46 9.97 -21.93
C ARG A 141 -65.03 11.35 -22.32
N ARG A 142 -65.19 12.31 -21.40
CA ARG A 142 -65.77 13.63 -21.70
C ARG A 142 -64.81 14.48 -22.52
N GLU A 143 -65.31 15.01 -23.63
CA GLU A 143 -64.58 15.87 -24.55
C GLU A 143 -65.53 16.87 -25.25
N PRO A 144 -65.02 17.90 -25.97
CA PRO A 144 -65.88 18.82 -26.71
C PRO A 144 -66.82 18.13 -27.73
N GLY A 145 -66.45 16.95 -28.25
CA GLY A 145 -67.26 16.16 -29.17
C GLY A 145 -68.48 15.46 -28.56
N ASN A 146 -68.58 15.37 -27.22
CA ASN A 146 -69.70 14.69 -26.55
C ASN A 146 -70.27 15.43 -25.32
N ALA A 147 -69.60 16.45 -24.79
CA ALA A 147 -69.98 17.14 -23.56
C ALA A 147 -71.45 17.60 -23.55
N ALA A 148 -71.93 18.21 -24.64
CA ALA A 148 -73.31 18.69 -24.76
C ALA A 148 -74.38 17.57 -24.79
N TRP A 149 -74.01 16.34 -25.14
CA TRP A 149 -74.89 15.16 -24.99
C TRP A 149 -74.89 14.68 -23.55
N ILE A 150 -73.70 14.55 -22.94
CA ILE A 150 -73.53 14.10 -21.55
C ILE A 150 -74.25 15.06 -20.58
N ASP A 151 -74.12 16.37 -20.77
CA ASP A 151 -74.81 17.37 -19.95
C ASP A 151 -76.33 17.34 -20.15
N GLY A 152 -76.82 17.10 -21.37
CA GLY A 152 -78.24 16.86 -21.63
C GLY A 152 -78.78 15.62 -20.90
N LYS A 153 -78.00 14.53 -20.84
CA LYS A 153 -78.34 13.34 -20.03
C LYS A 153 -78.30 13.64 -18.54
N TYR A 154 -77.32 14.39 -18.04
CA TYR A 154 -77.30 14.79 -16.64
C TYR A 154 -78.44 15.74 -16.26
N ASP A 155 -78.91 16.58 -17.18
CA ASP A 155 -80.10 17.41 -17.02
C ASP A 155 -81.37 16.55 -16.88
N LEU A 156 -81.52 15.54 -17.74
CA LEU A 156 -82.58 14.53 -17.65
C LEU A 156 -82.51 13.78 -16.32
N PHE A 157 -81.33 13.31 -15.91
CA PHE A 157 -81.16 12.54 -14.68
C PHE A 157 -81.44 13.40 -13.45
N ARG A 158 -80.93 14.65 -13.37
CA ARG A 158 -81.21 15.58 -12.26
C ARG A 158 -82.70 15.87 -12.10
N LYS A 159 -83.45 16.03 -13.20
CA LYS A 159 -84.92 16.18 -13.20
C LYS A 159 -85.67 14.94 -12.71
N ASN A 160 -85.03 13.76 -12.76
CA ASN A 160 -85.59 12.46 -12.38
C ASN A 160 -84.88 11.85 -11.15
N GLY A 161 -84.33 12.68 -10.25
CA GLY A 161 -83.74 12.23 -8.98
C GLY A 161 -82.30 11.70 -9.03
N GLY A 162 -81.71 11.53 -10.22
CA GLY A 162 -80.38 10.96 -10.45
C GLY A 162 -79.18 11.79 -9.98
N SER A 163 -79.41 12.92 -9.30
CA SER A 163 -78.39 13.87 -8.85
C SER A 163 -77.28 13.24 -7.99
N SER A 164 -77.63 12.30 -7.11
CA SER A 164 -76.70 11.56 -6.26
C SER A 164 -75.71 10.72 -7.08
N HIS A 165 -76.21 10.00 -8.09
CA HIS A 165 -75.41 9.12 -8.95
C HIS A 165 -74.48 9.92 -9.86
N ILE A 166 -74.90 11.10 -10.33
CA ILE A 166 -74.02 12.03 -11.06
C ILE A 166 -72.83 12.43 -10.19
N GLN A 167 -73.07 12.87 -8.95
CA GLN A 167 -71.98 13.28 -8.06
C GLN A 167 -71.11 12.10 -7.63
N ALA A 168 -71.66 10.89 -7.52
CA ALA A 168 -70.88 9.67 -7.27
C ALA A 168 -69.96 9.32 -8.45
N GLY A 169 -70.48 9.30 -9.69
CA GLY A 169 -69.67 9.03 -10.87
C GLY A 169 -68.62 10.11 -11.15
N LYS A 170 -68.94 11.38 -10.91
CA LYS A 170 -67.97 12.49 -10.97
C LYS A 170 -66.82 12.33 -9.97
N ARG A 171 -67.11 11.94 -8.73
CA ARG A 171 -66.06 11.64 -7.74
C ARG A 171 -65.20 10.46 -8.18
N LEU A 172 -65.82 9.34 -8.59
CA LEU A 172 -65.12 8.14 -9.04
C LEU A 172 -64.21 8.40 -10.27
N ALA A 173 -64.63 9.26 -11.19
CA ALA A 173 -63.79 9.71 -12.31
C ALA A 173 -62.60 10.57 -11.86
N VAL A 174 -62.74 11.39 -10.81
CA VAL A 174 -61.62 12.14 -10.21
C VAL A 174 -60.68 11.21 -9.44
N GLU A 175 -61.22 10.30 -8.62
CA GLU A 175 -60.47 9.28 -7.87
C GLU A 175 -59.61 8.41 -8.81
N SER A 176 -60.14 8.05 -9.99
CA SER A 176 -59.39 7.29 -11.00
C SER A 176 -58.09 7.97 -11.44
N LYS A 177 -58.00 9.31 -11.38
CA LYS A 177 -56.81 10.05 -11.86
C LYS A 177 -55.56 9.79 -11.03
N THR A 178 -55.73 9.52 -9.73
CA THR A 178 -54.65 9.17 -8.81
C THR A 178 -54.58 7.67 -8.54
N ALA A 179 -55.71 6.97 -8.51
CA ALA A 179 -55.77 5.56 -8.17
C ALA A 179 -55.48 4.61 -9.35
N ALA A 180 -55.65 5.05 -10.60
CA ALA A 180 -55.24 4.28 -11.79
C ALA A 180 -53.72 4.38 -12.01
N VAL A 181 -52.98 3.70 -11.13
CA VAL A 181 -51.52 3.64 -11.15
C VAL A 181 -51.02 2.79 -12.34
N GLY A 182 -50.09 3.34 -13.12
CA GLY A 182 -49.34 2.60 -14.15
C GLY A 182 -48.08 1.95 -13.58
N PRO A 183 -47.47 0.99 -14.30
CA PRO A 183 -46.21 0.37 -13.87
C PRO A 183 -45.09 1.42 -13.83
N GLY A 184 -44.13 1.26 -12.93
CA GLY A 184 -42.91 2.08 -12.90
C GLY A 184 -42.89 3.22 -11.87
N VAL A 185 -43.75 3.22 -10.84
CA VAL A 185 -43.88 4.38 -9.91
C VAL A 185 -43.69 4.04 -8.43
N THR A 186 -43.13 2.87 -8.11
CA THR A 186 -42.82 2.47 -6.72
C THR A 186 -41.32 2.37 -6.55
N GLU A 187 -40.75 3.33 -5.82
CA GLU A 187 -39.32 3.48 -5.58
C GLU A 187 -38.96 3.18 -4.10
N PRO A 188 -37.69 2.88 -3.76
CA PRO A 188 -37.26 2.67 -2.39
C PRO A 188 -37.41 3.91 -1.51
N ASN A 189 -37.79 3.71 -0.24
CA ASN A 189 -37.83 4.79 0.75
C ASN A 189 -36.47 4.90 1.46
N GLY A 190 -35.54 5.62 0.85
CA GLY A 190 -34.17 5.85 1.34
C GLY A 190 -33.11 5.66 0.26
N ALA A 191 -31.89 6.11 0.54
CA ALA A 191 -30.72 5.95 -0.32
C ALA A 191 -29.73 4.93 0.28
N LEU A 192 -28.60 4.70 -0.40
CA LEU A 192 -27.43 4.11 0.25
C LEU A 192 -26.81 5.15 1.22
N GLU A 193 -26.35 4.68 2.37
CA GLU A 193 -25.65 5.50 3.36
C GLU A 193 -24.33 4.79 3.72
N LEU A 194 -23.19 5.46 3.50
CA LEU A 194 -21.86 4.89 3.72
C LEU A 194 -21.24 5.47 4.99
N VAL A 195 -20.65 4.60 5.82
CA VAL A 195 -20.02 4.97 7.10
C VAL A 195 -18.66 4.29 7.16
N ALA A 196 -17.57 5.06 7.30
CA ALA A 196 -16.26 4.51 7.60
C ALA A 196 -16.21 4.00 9.05
N GLY A 197 -15.45 2.94 9.29
CA GLY A 197 -15.23 2.37 10.62
C GLY A 197 -14.12 3.08 11.41
N ASP A 198 -13.83 2.58 12.60
CA ASP A 198 -12.74 3.07 13.46
C ASP A 198 -11.34 2.63 12.96
N SER A 199 -11.28 1.75 11.96
CA SER A 199 -10.06 1.26 11.31
C SER A 199 -9.98 1.70 9.85
N ASP A 200 -8.81 2.21 9.44
CA ASP A 200 -8.57 2.71 8.08
C ASP A 200 -8.92 1.68 7.02
N GLY A 201 -9.56 2.13 5.93
CA GLY A 201 -9.98 1.25 4.84
C GLY A 201 -11.12 0.29 5.17
N THR A 202 -11.82 0.42 6.30
CA THR A 202 -12.98 -0.42 6.65
C THR A 202 -14.25 0.39 6.89
N GLY A 203 -15.42 -0.26 6.83
CA GLY A 203 -16.66 0.39 7.25
C GLY A 203 -17.93 -0.42 6.98
N THR A 204 -19.06 0.27 6.91
CA THR A 204 -20.40 -0.30 6.69
C THR A 204 -21.15 0.51 5.63
N VAL A 205 -21.98 -0.17 4.83
CA VAL A 205 -22.99 0.46 3.96
C VAL A 205 -24.39 0.04 4.40
N SER A 206 -25.25 1.01 4.63
CA SER A 206 -26.68 0.81 4.87
C SER A 206 -27.47 0.95 3.58
N TYR A 207 -28.54 0.16 3.43
CA TYR A 207 -29.36 0.11 2.22
C TYR A 207 -30.87 0.08 2.52
N PRO A 208 -31.72 0.64 1.64
CA PRO A 208 -33.15 0.73 1.84
C PRO A 208 -33.86 -0.60 1.59
N ALA A 209 -35.10 -0.69 2.07
CA ALA A 209 -36.00 -1.81 1.79
C ALA A 209 -36.23 -1.97 0.27
N GLY A 210 -36.22 -3.21 -0.21
CA GLY A 210 -36.31 -3.56 -1.63
C GLY A 210 -34.98 -3.63 -2.39
N THR A 211 -33.84 -3.39 -1.73
CA THR A 211 -32.52 -3.66 -2.33
C THR A 211 -32.35 -5.16 -2.59
N VAL A 212 -31.86 -5.54 -3.78
CA VAL A 212 -31.67 -6.94 -4.20
C VAL A 212 -30.21 -7.30 -4.50
N SER A 213 -29.38 -6.33 -4.86
CA SER A 213 -27.92 -6.50 -4.81
C SER A 213 -27.19 -5.19 -4.55
N LEU A 214 -25.97 -5.31 -4.04
CA LEU A 214 -24.98 -4.24 -3.93
C LEU A 214 -23.75 -4.64 -4.75
N ALA A 215 -23.04 -3.67 -5.31
CA ALA A 215 -21.77 -3.87 -6.00
C ALA A 215 -20.75 -2.84 -5.50
N ILE A 216 -19.51 -3.29 -5.27
CA ILE A 216 -18.41 -2.50 -4.72
C ILE A 216 -17.24 -2.43 -5.71
N GLU A 217 -16.69 -1.24 -5.88
CA GLU A 217 -15.45 -0.93 -6.60
C GLU A 217 -14.43 -0.42 -5.57
N GLY A 218 -13.15 -0.80 -5.70
CA GLY A 218 -12.10 -0.41 -4.75
C GLY A 218 -12.12 -1.16 -3.41
N GLY A 219 -12.90 -2.25 -3.29
CA GLY A 219 -13.02 -3.04 -2.06
C GLY A 219 -13.84 -4.31 -2.23
N THR A 220 -14.10 -5.01 -1.13
CA THR A 220 -14.93 -6.22 -1.01
C THR A 220 -15.91 -6.13 0.16
N PHE A 221 -17.01 -6.88 0.11
CA PHE A 221 -17.90 -7.10 1.25
C PHE A 221 -17.32 -8.15 2.23
N GLU A 222 -17.94 -8.31 3.41
CA GLU A 222 -17.55 -9.29 4.45
C GLU A 222 -17.35 -10.75 3.97
N ASP A 223 -17.96 -11.15 2.84
CA ASP A 223 -17.82 -12.48 2.25
C ASP A 223 -16.70 -12.58 1.19
N GLY A 224 -15.90 -11.52 1.01
CA GLY A 224 -14.86 -11.41 -0.01
C GLY A 224 -15.39 -11.15 -1.42
N SER A 225 -16.68 -10.84 -1.59
CA SER A 225 -17.28 -10.60 -2.91
C SER A 225 -17.28 -9.12 -3.33
N THR A 226 -17.38 -8.89 -4.63
CA THR A 226 -17.58 -7.55 -5.22
C THR A 226 -19.02 -7.29 -5.71
N GLU A 227 -19.89 -8.31 -5.77
CA GLU A 227 -21.35 -8.16 -5.93
C GLU A 227 -22.08 -9.06 -4.92
N LEU A 228 -22.68 -8.45 -3.90
CA LEU A 228 -23.45 -9.13 -2.86
C LEU A 228 -24.94 -9.17 -3.23
N LYS A 229 -25.58 -10.33 -3.05
CA LYS A 229 -27.03 -10.51 -3.26
C LYS A 229 -27.78 -10.41 -1.93
N ILE A 230 -28.70 -9.45 -1.84
CA ILE A 230 -29.47 -9.19 -0.62
C ILE A 230 -30.67 -10.15 -0.56
N SER A 231 -30.69 -11.02 0.45
CA SER A 231 -31.76 -12.00 0.65
C SER A 231 -32.85 -11.47 1.59
N GLY A 232 -33.74 -10.61 1.08
CA GLY A 232 -34.88 -10.09 1.83
C GLY A 232 -35.62 -8.96 1.11
N SER A 233 -36.61 -8.39 1.78
CA SER A 233 -37.30 -7.15 1.38
C SER A 233 -36.99 -5.96 2.30
N GLU A 234 -36.44 -6.21 3.49
CA GLU A 234 -36.23 -5.20 4.52
C GLU A 234 -35.00 -4.33 4.27
N ARG A 235 -34.92 -3.20 4.98
CA ARG A 235 -33.68 -2.42 5.04
C ARG A 235 -32.62 -3.16 5.85
N GLY A 236 -31.35 -2.91 5.57
CA GLY A 236 -30.25 -3.54 6.29
C GLY A 236 -28.94 -2.80 6.11
N SER A 237 -27.85 -3.44 6.53
CA SER A 237 -26.48 -2.94 6.42
C SER A 237 -25.51 -4.10 6.28
N VAL A 238 -24.38 -3.89 5.61
CA VAL A 238 -23.28 -4.86 5.50
C VAL A 238 -21.92 -4.15 5.59
N GLY A 239 -20.94 -4.82 6.18
CA GLY A 239 -19.56 -4.37 6.21
C GLY A 239 -18.87 -4.44 4.85
N TRP A 240 -17.82 -3.64 4.71
CA TRP A 240 -16.90 -3.66 3.58
C TRP A 240 -15.47 -3.35 4.03
N GLU A 241 -14.52 -3.79 3.22
CA GLU A 241 -13.08 -3.61 3.39
C GLU A 241 -12.50 -3.11 2.05
N ALA A 242 -11.60 -2.13 2.12
CA ALA A 242 -10.97 -1.52 0.95
C ALA A 242 -9.85 -2.41 0.40
N ILE A 243 -9.66 -2.34 -0.91
CA ILE A 243 -8.49 -2.87 -1.61
C ILE A 243 -7.73 -1.64 -2.13
N PRO A 244 -6.91 -1.00 -1.27
CA PRO A 244 -6.16 0.19 -1.66
C PRO A 244 -5.08 -0.16 -2.70
N HIS A 245 -4.65 0.87 -3.44
CA HIS A 245 -3.53 0.84 -4.37
C HIS A 245 -3.69 -0.12 -5.57
N GLU A 246 -4.93 -0.52 -5.88
CA GLU A 246 -5.28 -1.26 -7.08
C GLU A 246 -6.08 -0.38 -8.06
N PRO A 247 -5.76 -0.39 -9.38
CA PRO A 247 -4.73 -1.20 -10.04
C PRO A 247 -3.29 -0.66 -9.87
N ALA A 248 -3.10 0.51 -9.27
CA ALA A 248 -1.80 1.16 -9.13
C ALA A 248 -1.70 1.97 -7.83
N TRP A 249 -0.47 2.18 -7.35
CA TRP A 249 -0.19 3.01 -6.19
C TRP A 249 -0.80 4.41 -6.33
N SER A 250 -1.59 4.81 -5.33
CA SER A 250 -2.31 6.08 -5.25
C SER A 250 -2.47 6.49 -3.79
N ARG A 251 -2.25 7.76 -3.47
CA ARG A 251 -2.52 8.36 -2.17
C ARG A 251 -4.00 8.33 -1.84
N LEU A 252 -4.85 8.71 -2.80
CA LEU A 252 -6.31 8.72 -2.62
C LEU A 252 -6.88 7.41 -3.15
N ASN A 253 -7.60 6.69 -2.29
CA ASN A 253 -8.19 5.39 -2.58
C ASN A 253 -9.71 5.48 -2.40
N ASP A 254 -10.47 5.30 -3.48
CA ASP A 254 -11.93 5.38 -3.49
C ASP A 254 -12.58 4.00 -3.34
N VAL A 255 -13.35 3.78 -2.29
CA VAL A 255 -14.36 2.71 -2.23
C VAL A 255 -15.70 3.27 -2.71
N ARG A 256 -16.21 2.74 -3.83
CA ARG A 256 -17.55 3.09 -4.36
C ARG A 256 -18.51 1.93 -4.21
N ILE A 257 -19.67 2.16 -3.61
CA ILE A 257 -20.73 1.16 -3.49
C ILE A 257 -22.00 1.64 -4.18
N SER A 258 -22.56 0.81 -5.05
CA SER A 258 -23.82 1.04 -5.77
C SER A 258 -24.79 -0.12 -5.51
N GLY A 259 -26.06 0.05 -5.90
CA GLY A 259 -27.08 -0.98 -5.64
C GLY A 259 -28.11 -1.13 -6.75
N LYS A 260 -28.83 -2.26 -6.72
CA LYS A 260 -29.99 -2.56 -7.55
C LYS A 260 -31.17 -2.91 -6.64
N TRP A 261 -32.38 -2.47 -6.99
CA TRP A 261 -33.59 -2.70 -6.20
C TRP A 261 -34.72 -3.32 -7.03
N SER A 262 -35.63 -4.02 -6.34
CA SER A 262 -36.85 -4.63 -6.88
C SER A 262 -37.99 -4.55 -5.87
N LEU A 263 -39.07 -3.84 -6.20
CA LEU A 263 -40.23 -3.65 -5.34
C LEU A 263 -41.50 -4.17 -6.01
N LYS A 264 -42.34 -4.88 -5.25
CA LYS A 264 -43.64 -5.37 -5.75
C LYS A 264 -44.62 -4.22 -5.87
N GLN A 265 -45.09 -3.95 -7.09
CA GLN A 265 -46.04 -2.90 -7.41
C GLN A 265 -47.37 -3.48 -7.90
N LYS A 266 -48.49 -3.10 -7.25
CA LYS A 266 -49.83 -3.23 -7.85
C LYS A 266 -50.03 -2.09 -8.86
N TYR A 267 -50.34 -2.42 -10.11
CA TYR A 267 -50.69 -1.46 -11.14
C TYR A 267 -51.86 -1.95 -12.00
N TRP A 268 -52.49 -1.04 -12.72
CA TRP A 268 -53.56 -1.37 -13.68
C TRP A 268 -53.00 -1.29 -15.10
N PRO A 269 -53.21 -2.30 -15.94
CA PRO A 269 -52.84 -2.19 -17.35
C PRO A 269 -53.72 -1.15 -18.06
N ALA A 270 -53.18 -0.52 -19.10
CA ALA A 270 -53.93 0.35 -20.01
C ALA A 270 -54.67 -0.53 -21.03
N GLU A 271 -55.60 -1.34 -20.52
CA GLU A 271 -56.33 -2.37 -21.27
C GLU A 271 -57.77 -2.48 -20.78
N LEU A 272 -58.70 -2.85 -21.66
CA LEU A 272 -60.07 -3.27 -21.32
C LEU A 272 -60.42 -4.61 -21.97
N ILE A 273 -61.44 -5.29 -21.43
CA ILE A 273 -62.16 -6.33 -22.15
C ILE A 273 -63.30 -5.64 -22.91
N LEU A 274 -63.23 -5.64 -24.23
CA LEU A 274 -64.22 -5.07 -25.13
C LEU A 274 -65.17 -6.17 -25.61
N HIS A 275 -66.47 -5.89 -25.56
CA HIS A 275 -67.54 -6.72 -26.11
C HIS A 275 -68.13 -5.97 -27.30
N PRO A 276 -67.76 -6.30 -28.54
CA PRO A 276 -68.33 -5.67 -29.73
C PRO A 276 -69.78 -6.09 -29.93
N ALA A 277 -70.61 -5.18 -30.45
CA ALA A 277 -71.95 -5.51 -30.92
C ALA A 277 -71.89 -5.91 -32.40
N THR A 278 -72.72 -6.87 -32.82
CA THR A 278 -72.81 -7.32 -34.23
C THR A 278 -73.52 -6.32 -35.16
N ARG A 279 -73.74 -5.08 -34.70
CA ARG A 279 -74.31 -3.96 -35.47
C ARG A 279 -73.56 -2.67 -35.21
N ASP A 280 -73.08 -2.03 -36.28
CA ASP A 280 -72.27 -0.80 -36.24
C ASP A 280 -72.97 0.44 -35.63
N THR A 281 -74.28 0.40 -35.40
CA THR A 281 -75.04 1.48 -34.74
C THR A 281 -75.14 1.31 -33.22
N GLU A 282 -74.94 0.09 -32.72
CA GLU A 282 -75.04 -0.24 -31.30
C GLU A 282 -73.70 -0.05 -30.59
N GLN A 283 -73.75 0.42 -29.35
CA GLN A 283 -72.55 0.73 -28.57
C GLN A 283 -71.71 -0.50 -28.26
N ARG A 284 -70.39 -0.35 -28.32
CA ARG A 284 -69.45 -1.30 -27.75
C ARG A 284 -69.40 -1.11 -26.24
N ILE A 285 -69.45 -2.21 -25.50
CA ILE A 285 -69.42 -2.20 -24.04
C ILE A 285 -68.13 -2.83 -23.51
N GLY A 286 -67.69 -2.42 -22.31
CA GLY A 286 -66.44 -2.88 -21.72
C GLY A 286 -66.53 -3.31 -20.28
N SER A 287 -65.71 -4.29 -19.92
CA SER A 287 -65.43 -4.73 -18.54
C SER A 287 -63.93 -4.66 -18.22
N GLY A 288 -63.58 -4.69 -16.94
CA GLY A 288 -62.23 -4.38 -16.45
C GLY A 288 -61.25 -5.55 -16.55
N VAL A 289 -60.00 -5.25 -16.88
CA VAL A 289 -58.86 -6.16 -16.73
C VAL A 289 -58.29 -6.00 -15.31
N LYS A 290 -58.24 -7.12 -14.57
CA LYS A 290 -57.74 -7.15 -13.19
C LYS A 290 -56.33 -6.52 -13.07
N PRO A 291 -56.05 -5.82 -11.95
CA PRO A 291 -54.73 -5.26 -11.71
C PRO A 291 -53.64 -6.34 -11.67
N VAL A 292 -52.45 -5.97 -12.09
CA VAL A 292 -51.25 -6.81 -12.12
C VAL A 292 -50.37 -6.47 -10.91
N ILE A 293 -49.76 -7.49 -10.32
CA ILE A 293 -48.64 -7.31 -9.38
C ILE A 293 -47.37 -7.62 -10.18
N GLY A 294 -46.57 -6.59 -10.46
CA GLY A 294 -45.27 -6.74 -11.11
C GLY A 294 -44.13 -6.36 -10.17
N ASP A 295 -42.91 -6.53 -10.65
CA ASP A 295 -41.72 -5.91 -10.08
C ASP A 295 -41.49 -4.56 -10.77
N ASN A 296 -41.31 -3.51 -9.98
CA ASN A 296 -40.63 -2.31 -10.42
C ASN A 296 -39.15 -2.42 -10.00
N THR A 297 -38.23 -2.04 -10.87
CA THR A 297 -36.79 -2.19 -10.65
C THR A 297 -36.01 -0.96 -11.05
N GLY A 298 -34.84 -0.78 -10.43
CA GLY A 298 -33.94 0.32 -10.74
C GLY A 298 -32.59 0.16 -10.06
N VAL A 299 -31.79 1.23 -10.13
CA VAL A 299 -30.52 1.37 -9.40
C VAL A 299 -30.68 2.29 -8.19
N LEU A 300 -29.79 2.14 -7.23
CA LEU A 300 -29.53 3.12 -6.18
C LEU A 300 -28.30 3.93 -6.59
N ASP A 301 -28.31 5.24 -6.33
CA ASP A 301 -27.16 6.11 -6.58
C ASP A 301 -25.93 5.63 -5.79
N GLY A 302 -24.75 5.73 -6.40
CA GLY A 302 -23.50 5.27 -5.83
C GLY A 302 -22.99 6.20 -4.73
N VAL A 303 -22.62 5.61 -3.59
CA VAL A 303 -21.90 6.29 -2.49
C VAL A 303 -20.41 6.02 -2.58
N VAL A 304 -19.58 6.96 -2.12
CA VAL A 304 -18.11 6.88 -2.17
C VAL A 304 -17.53 7.27 -0.80
N ALA A 305 -16.51 6.53 -0.36
CA ALA A 305 -15.58 6.94 0.68
C ALA A 305 -14.17 7.00 0.09
N THR A 306 -13.39 8.00 0.47
CA THR A 306 -12.01 8.21 0.00
C THR A 306 -11.07 8.18 1.20
N PHE A 307 -10.01 7.37 1.12
CA PHE A 307 -8.97 7.26 2.15
C PHE A 307 -7.69 7.95 1.68
N ASP A 308 -6.99 8.62 2.59
CA ASP A 308 -5.71 9.28 2.32
C ASP A 308 -4.57 8.42 2.90
N SER A 309 -3.87 7.71 2.02
CA SER A 309 -2.75 6.82 2.32
C SER A 309 -1.40 7.52 2.27
N ARG A 310 -1.38 8.84 2.51
CA ARG A 310 -0.17 9.65 2.72
C ARG A 310 0.75 9.00 3.76
N PHE A 311 2.04 8.91 3.44
CA PHE A 311 3.01 8.14 4.21
C PHE A 311 4.35 8.87 4.35
N ALA A 312 5.05 8.57 5.44
CA ALA A 312 6.40 9.03 5.73
C ALA A 312 7.23 7.85 6.29
N PRO A 313 8.30 7.41 5.59
CA PRO A 313 9.25 6.46 6.14
C PRO A 313 10.19 7.16 7.14
N ALA A 314 10.72 6.38 8.09
CA ALA A 314 11.82 6.77 8.96
C ALA A 314 12.98 5.77 8.83
N LEU A 315 14.19 6.25 9.11
CA LEU A 315 15.45 5.50 9.07
C LEU A 315 16.10 5.54 10.46
N ALA A 316 16.88 4.51 10.76
CA ALA A 316 17.88 4.45 11.82
C ALA A 316 18.98 3.49 11.32
N THR A 317 20.28 3.79 11.48
CA THR A 317 21.33 2.85 11.02
C THR A 317 22.37 2.47 12.08
N GLN A 318 23.04 1.34 11.84
CA GLN A 318 23.99 0.74 12.76
C GLN A 318 25.04 -0.11 12.05
N VAL A 319 26.31 0.26 12.20
CA VAL A 319 27.43 -0.54 11.67
C VAL A 319 27.57 -1.84 12.48
N PRO A 320 27.80 -3.00 11.84
CA PRO A 320 27.98 -4.27 12.53
C PRO A 320 29.38 -4.41 13.16
N ARG A 321 30.33 -3.52 12.82
CA ARG A 321 31.69 -3.43 13.37
C ARG A 321 32.24 -2.01 13.28
N ASP A 322 32.77 -1.50 14.39
CA ASP A 322 33.44 -0.21 14.49
C ASP A 322 34.76 -0.14 13.72
N ILE A 323 35.47 -1.26 13.56
CA ILE A 323 36.79 -1.33 12.90
C ILE A 323 36.67 -2.12 11.58
N VAL A 324 37.13 -1.49 10.50
CA VAL A 324 37.28 -2.06 9.15
C VAL A 324 38.75 -2.38 8.91
N LEU A 325 39.05 -3.65 8.60
CA LEU A 325 40.38 -4.08 8.22
C LEU A 325 40.71 -3.59 6.81
N ARG A 326 41.89 -2.98 6.61
CA ARG A 326 42.30 -2.41 5.32
C ARG A 326 42.45 -3.46 4.20
N GLU A 327 42.66 -4.72 4.57
CA GLU A 327 42.75 -5.85 3.63
C GLU A 327 41.38 -6.29 3.09
N ASP A 328 40.33 -6.26 3.92
CA ASP A 328 38.94 -6.48 3.49
C ASP A 328 38.43 -5.24 2.73
N GLY A 329 38.64 -4.06 3.31
CA GLY A 329 38.19 -2.76 2.76
C GLY A 329 36.67 -2.61 2.64
N VAL A 330 35.88 -3.52 3.22
CA VAL A 330 34.41 -3.47 3.17
C VAL A 330 33.87 -2.66 4.34
N PHE A 331 33.13 -1.61 4.01
CA PHE A 331 32.29 -0.87 4.94
C PHE A 331 30.88 -1.45 4.91
N SER A 332 30.29 -1.71 6.07
CA SER A 332 29.01 -2.42 6.21
C SER A 332 28.09 -1.62 7.12
N ASP A 333 26.79 -1.66 6.84
CA ASP A 333 25.77 -0.97 7.63
C ASP A 333 24.46 -1.77 7.69
N THR A 334 23.71 -1.59 8.78
CA THR A 334 22.37 -2.14 8.99
C THR A 334 21.38 -0.99 9.00
N VAL A 335 20.57 -0.87 7.94
CA VAL A 335 19.60 0.21 7.77
C VAL A 335 18.23 -0.30 8.19
N THR A 336 17.77 0.10 9.38
CA THR A 336 16.43 -0.19 9.88
C THR A 336 15.45 0.83 9.31
N VAL A 337 14.49 0.36 8.50
CA VAL A 337 13.48 1.22 7.86
C VAL A 337 12.12 0.99 8.52
N THR A 338 11.46 2.08 8.90
CA THR A 338 10.20 2.06 9.66
C THR A 338 9.17 3.04 9.11
N ALA A 339 7.95 2.99 9.65
CA ALA A 339 6.86 3.90 9.35
C ALA A 339 6.74 4.95 10.47
N ALA A 340 6.68 6.25 10.12
CA ALA A 340 6.67 7.33 11.11
C ALA A 340 5.28 7.59 11.72
N ASP A 341 4.34 8.11 10.91
CA ASP A 341 3.04 8.63 11.39
C ASP A 341 1.83 7.77 10.98
N SER A 342 2.00 6.81 10.08
CA SER A 342 0.91 6.01 9.49
C SER A 342 1.46 4.67 8.98
N PRO A 343 0.65 3.58 8.92
CA PRO A 343 1.12 2.26 8.49
C PRO A 343 1.83 2.27 7.13
N TRP A 344 2.76 1.33 6.90
CA TRP A 344 3.40 1.18 5.59
C TRP A 344 2.33 0.84 4.53
N PRO A 345 2.21 1.59 3.43
CA PRO A 345 1.13 1.36 2.46
C PRO A 345 1.26 -0.01 1.82
N THR A 346 0.16 -0.77 1.82
CA THR A 346 0.08 -2.14 1.28
C THR A 346 -1.05 -2.25 0.27
N ARG A 347 -0.80 -2.92 -0.86
CA ARG A 347 -1.85 -3.38 -1.77
C ARG A 347 -2.65 -4.51 -1.10
N GLY A 348 -3.88 -4.74 -1.57
CA GLY A 348 -4.73 -5.85 -1.07
C GLY A 348 -4.21 -7.27 -1.35
N ASN A 349 -3.07 -7.43 -2.04
CA ASN A 349 -2.32 -8.69 -2.16
C ASN A 349 -1.27 -8.90 -1.03
N GLY A 350 -1.05 -7.91 -0.17
CA GLY A 350 -0.01 -7.89 0.88
C GLY A 350 1.36 -7.33 0.45
N GLU A 351 1.48 -6.81 -0.78
CA GLU A 351 2.68 -6.16 -1.30
C GLU A 351 2.84 -4.75 -0.70
N TYR A 352 4.01 -4.44 -0.14
CA TYR A 352 4.35 -3.13 0.41
C TYR A 352 4.74 -2.13 -0.69
N LEU A 353 4.54 -0.84 -0.44
CA LEU A 353 5.07 0.24 -1.29
C LEU A 353 6.60 0.10 -1.40
N PRO A 354 7.15 -0.17 -2.60
CA PRO A 354 8.58 -0.39 -2.76
C PRO A 354 9.32 0.95 -2.78
N LEU A 355 10.34 1.10 -1.95
CA LEU A 355 11.15 2.32 -1.88
C LEU A 355 12.63 2.04 -2.21
N VAL A 356 13.38 3.11 -2.46
CA VAL A 356 14.84 3.12 -2.60
C VAL A 356 15.42 4.08 -1.57
N ALA A 357 16.34 3.57 -0.76
CA ALA A 357 17.17 4.35 0.16
C ALA A 357 18.60 4.44 -0.39
N ASP A 358 19.22 5.62 -0.36
CA ASP A 358 20.58 5.85 -0.82
C ASP A 358 21.51 6.18 0.34
N GLY A 359 22.67 5.52 0.40
CA GLY A 359 23.68 5.69 1.43
C GLY A 359 24.92 6.38 0.85
N THR A 360 25.43 7.38 1.53
CA THR A 360 26.75 7.96 1.23
C THR A 360 27.70 7.67 2.38
N LEU A 361 28.86 7.08 2.07
CA LEU A 361 29.93 6.86 3.02
C LEU A 361 30.89 8.05 2.96
N TYR A 362 30.88 8.87 4.00
CA TYR A 362 31.77 10.01 4.16
C TYR A 362 33.04 9.60 4.91
N GLY A 363 34.18 10.15 4.49
CA GLY A 363 35.51 9.87 5.05
C GLY A 363 36.56 9.63 3.95
N PRO A 364 37.85 9.45 4.32
CA PRO A 364 38.37 9.48 5.69
C PRO A 364 38.38 10.87 6.32
N PHE A 365 38.09 10.94 7.62
CA PHE A 365 38.40 12.08 8.48
C PHE A 365 39.57 11.72 9.41
N ASP A 366 40.51 12.63 9.70
CA ASP A 366 41.63 12.34 10.60
C ASP A 366 41.27 12.46 12.09
N ALA A 367 40.19 13.19 12.41
CA ALA A 367 39.54 13.25 13.72
C ALA A 367 38.08 12.76 13.65
N PRO A 368 37.49 12.31 14.78
CA PRO A 368 36.05 12.04 14.86
C PRO A 368 35.25 13.34 14.72
N HIS A 369 34.01 13.21 14.23
CA HIS A 369 33.05 14.30 14.13
C HIS A 369 31.88 14.09 15.10
N ALA A 370 31.38 15.20 15.65
CA ALA A 370 30.17 15.25 16.45
C ALA A 370 28.90 15.23 15.57
N GLU A 371 27.80 14.75 16.14
CA GLU A 371 26.52 14.55 15.47
C GLU A 371 25.88 15.86 14.97
N SER A 372 25.42 15.88 13.71
CA SER A 372 24.81 17.02 13.03
C SER A 372 23.72 16.60 12.04
N VAL A 373 22.88 17.55 11.59
CA VAL A 373 21.81 17.25 10.60
C VAL A 373 22.41 16.89 9.23
N ASP A 374 23.39 17.66 8.79
CA ASP A 374 24.06 17.51 7.50
C ASP A 374 25.57 17.24 7.71
N PRO A 375 26.24 16.55 6.77
CA PRO A 375 27.69 16.43 6.77
C PRO A 375 28.39 17.80 6.56
N PRO A 376 29.62 17.98 7.09
CA PRO A 376 30.39 19.21 6.89
C PRO A 376 30.56 19.62 5.42
N GLU A 377 30.61 20.93 5.15
CA GLU A 377 30.86 21.44 3.80
C GLU A 377 32.23 20.94 3.29
N GLY A 378 32.23 20.26 2.15
CA GLY A 378 33.44 19.65 1.58
C GLY A 378 33.87 18.32 2.22
N ALA A 379 33.02 17.68 3.02
CA ALA A 379 33.24 16.34 3.56
C ALA A 379 33.71 15.35 2.46
N PRO A 380 34.83 14.63 2.66
CA PRO A 380 35.28 13.60 1.71
C PRO A 380 34.23 12.50 1.55
N VAL A 381 34.08 11.96 0.33
CA VAL A 381 33.18 10.84 0.03
C VAL A 381 34.02 9.64 -0.40
N ALA A 382 33.94 8.56 0.38
CA ALA A 382 34.60 7.29 0.09
C ALA A 382 33.82 6.45 -0.94
N GLY A 383 32.49 6.58 -0.93
CA GLY A 383 31.62 5.96 -1.93
C GLY A 383 30.14 6.12 -1.60
N SER A 384 29.30 5.37 -2.33
CA SER A 384 27.84 5.38 -2.18
C SER A 384 27.23 4.01 -2.44
N ALA A 385 26.21 3.65 -1.66
CA ALA A 385 25.41 2.44 -1.82
C ALA A 385 23.92 2.81 -2.02
N SER A 386 23.10 1.83 -2.38
CA SER A 386 21.66 2.01 -2.58
C SER A 386 20.94 0.70 -2.25
N LEU A 387 19.84 0.79 -1.51
CA LEU A 387 19.05 -0.33 -1.01
C LEU A 387 17.64 -0.29 -1.60
N ALA A 388 17.17 -1.43 -2.09
CA ALA A 388 15.77 -1.64 -2.45
C ALA A 388 15.00 -2.11 -1.21
N ILE A 389 13.98 -1.36 -0.83
CA ILE A 389 13.11 -1.60 0.31
C ILE A 389 11.81 -2.24 -0.23
N ASP A 390 11.90 -3.52 -0.58
CA ASP A 390 10.83 -4.28 -1.24
C ASP A 390 9.97 -5.13 -0.28
N GLN A 391 10.47 -5.38 0.93
CA GLN A 391 9.81 -6.15 1.98
C GLN A 391 9.11 -5.28 3.03
N GLY A 392 9.03 -3.96 2.80
CA GLY A 392 8.44 -3.01 3.72
C GLY A 392 9.35 -2.72 4.92
N PRO A 393 8.79 -2.47 6.13
CA PRO A 393 9.58 -2.10 7.30
C PRO A 393 10.39 -3.29 7.85
N GLY A 394 11.65 -3.04 8.19
CA GLY A 394 12.61 -4.06 8.63
C GLY A 394 14.07 -3.62 8.48
N ASP A 395 14.99 -4.55 8.73
CA ASP A 395 16.45 -4.31 8.69
C ASP A 395 17.05 -4.73 7.35
N TYR A 396 17.81 -3.83 6.72
CA TYR A 396 18.43 -4.05 5.41
C TYR A 396 19.95 -3.88 5.51
N SER A 397 20.71 -4.90 5.10
CA SER A 397 22.19 -4.86 5.14
C SER A 397 22.76 -4.23 3.87
N ALA A 398 23.68 -3.29 4.03
CA ALA A 398 24.47 -2.70 2.95
C ALA A 398 25.96 -3.03 3.12
N ASP A 399 26.63 -3.34 2.01
CA ASP A 399 28.10 -3.52 1.94
C ASP A 399 28.67 -2.66 0.82
N LEU A 400 29.77 -1.95 1.10
CA LEU A 400 30.50 -1.10 0.17
C LEU A 400 32.01 -1.39 0.25
N PRO A 401 32.56 -2.13 -0.74
CA PRO A 401 34.00 -2.28 -0.88
C PRO A 401 34.68 -0.97 -1.29
N VAL A 402 35.64 -0.51 -0.49
CA VAL A 402 36.52 0.65 -0.75
C VAL A 402 37.98 0.16 -0.73
N PRO A 403 38.48 -0.40 -1.86
CA PRO A 403 39.82 -1.01 -1.90
C PRO A 403 40.92 0.02 -1.61
N GLY A 404 41.78 -0.27 -0.64
CA GLY A 404 42.83 0.66 -0.21
C GLY A 404 42.31 1.84 0.62
N ALA A 405 41.21 1.64 1.35
CA ALA A 405 40.68 2.61 2.31
C ALA A 405 41.80 3.19 3.21
N SER A 406 41.87 4.51 3.27
CA SER A 406 42.91 5.20 4.03
C SER A 406 42.57 5.22 5.52
N SER A 407 43.57 5.34 6.39
CA SER A 407 43.31 5.52 7.83
C SER A 407 42.49 6.78 8.09
N GLY A 408 41.44 6.62 8.89
CA GLY A 408 40.46 7.66 9.15
C GLY A 408 39.18 7.12 9.77
N TYR A 409 38.38 8.03 10.32
CA TYR A 409 36.99 7.81 10.66
C TYR A 409 36.11 7.93 9.41
N TYR A 410 35.06 7.13 9.36
CA TYR A 410 34.08 7.08 8.28
C TYR A 410 32.68 7.03 8.87
N TYR A 411 31.71 7.63 8.18
CA TYR A 411 30.33 7.72 8.62
C TYR A 411 29.40 7.45 7.45
N TRP A 412 28.42 6.57 7.65
CA TRP A 412 27.29 6.48 6.74
C TRP A 412 26.34 7.68 6.96
N VAL A 413 25.61 8.02 5.90
CA VAL A 413 24.36 8.81 5.99
C VAL A 413 23.42 8.24 4.95
N TRP A 414 22.26 7.76 5.38
CA TRP A 414 21.22 7.20 4.50
C TRP A 414 20.05 8.15 4.31
N GLY A 415 19.40 8.09 3.14
CA GLY A 415 18.19 8.83 2.89
C GLY A 415 17.28 8.24 1.82
N ILE A 416 15.97 8.30 2.08
CA ILE A 416 14.90 8.12 1.10
C ILE A 416 14.46 9.52 0.66
N SER A 417 14.39 9.77 -0.65
CA SER A 417 13.84 11.02 -1.18
C SER A 417 12.87 10.75 -2.32
N GLU A 418 11.79 11.53 -2.38
CA GLU A 418 10.71 11.34 -3.36
C GLU A 418 11.25 11.36 -4.79
N GLU A 419 12.06 12.36 -5.15
CA GLU A 419 12.67 12.51 -6.50
C GLU A 419 13.48 11.28 -6.97
N ARG A 420 14.03 10.48 -6.04
CA ARG A 420 14.84 9.28 -6.33
C ARG A 420 14.00 8.01 -6.52
N GLN A 421 12.70 8.04 -6.19
CA GLN A 421 11.82 6.88 -6.28
C GLN A 421 11.40 6.55 -7.73
N SER A 422 10.84 5.35 -7.91
CA SER A 422 10.28 4.91 -9.19
C SER A 422 9.20 5.87 -9.70
N GLU A 423 8.99 5.93 -11.02
CA GLU A 423 7.95 6.80 -11.59
C GLU A 423 6.54 6.43 -11.11
N GLU A 424 6.29 5.18 -10.73
CA GLU A 424 5.01 4.75 -10.14
C GLU A 424 4.82 5.33 -8.73
N VAL A 425 5.83 5.22 -7.85
CA VAL A 425 5.80 5.79 -6.50
C VAL A 425 5.65 7.31 -6.55
N ARG A 426 6.39 8.00 -7.42
CA ARG A 426 6.31 9.46 -7.55
C ARG A 426 4.96 9.94 -8.07
N ARG A 427 4.35 9.22 -9.03
CA ARG A 427 2.99 9.50 -9.53
C ARG A 427 1.87 9.14 -8.55
N SER A 428 2.15 8.36 -7.51
CA SER A 428 1.14 7.99 -6.51
C SER A 428 0.78 9.13 -5.56
N GLU A 429 1.63 10.15 -5.41
CA GLU A 429 1.54 11.20 -4.39
C GLU A 429 1.52 10.69 -2.93
N ILE A 430 1.88 9.42 -2.68
CA ILE A 430 1.89 8.82 -1.34
C ILE A 430 2.94 9.45 -0.43
N LEU A 431 4.13 9.72 -0.97
CA LEU A 431 5.14 10.58 -0.34
C LEU A 431 4.80 12.06 -0.65
N GLU A 432 5.10 12.97 0.28
CA GLU A 432 4.99 14.40 0.02
C GLU A 432 5.97 14.82 -1.10
N PRO A 433 5.56 15.59 -2.13
CA PRO A 433 6.43 15.95 -3.25
C PRO A 433 7.72 16.68 -2.81
N GLY A 434 8.86 16.22 -3.33
CA GLY A 434 10.17 16.74 -2.94
C GLY A 434 10.63 16.40 -1.52
N ALA A 435 9.92 15.54 -0.79
CA ALA A 435 10.32 15.14 0.56
C ALA A 435 11.64 14.35 0.58
N ARG A 436 12.40 14.56 1.65
CA ARG A 436 13.62 13.80 1.98
C ARG A 436 13.57 13.40 3.44
N TYR A 437 13.74 12.11 3.68
CA TYR A 437 13.83 11.46 4.98
C TYR A 437 15.25 10.90 5.06
N SER A 438 16.09 11.40 5.95
CA SER A 438 17.47 10.94 6.09
C SER A 438 17.90 10.89 7.54
N ASP A 439 18.86 10.03 7.81
CA ASP A 439 19.54 10.03 9.10
C ASP A 439 20.51 11.22 9.24
N ARG A 440 21.15 11.30 10.41
CA ARG A 440 22.01 12.40 10.84
C ARG A 440 23.47 12.05 10.57
N PHE A 441 24.29 13.05 10.26
CA PHE A 441 25.73 12.81 10.12
C PHE A 441 26.40 12.72 11.50
N GLY A 442 27.42 11.88 11.65
CA GLY A 442 28.25 11.84 12.86
C GLY A 442 27.69 11.01 14.02
N VAL A 443 26.66 10.19 13.78
CA VAL A 443 26.09 9.29 14.78
C VAL A 443 27.13 8.23 15.18
N LEU A 444 27.29 8.00 16.49
CA LEU A 444 28.37 7.14 17.00
C LEU A 444 28.21 5.66 16.63
N THR A 445 26.98 5.17 16.52
CA THR A 445 26.65 3.80 16.08
C THR A 445 26.76 3.59 14.57
N GLU A 446 27.06 4.64 13.80
CA GLU A 446 27.21 4.63 12.34
C GLU A 446 28.68 4.87 11.92
N ARG A 447 29.56 5.02 12.92
CA ARG A 447 30.98 5.35 12.74
C ARG A 447 31.82 4.09 12.55
N GLN A 448 32.42 3.94 11.38
CA GLN A 448 33.47 2.97 11.13
C GLN A 448 34.86 3.62 11.16
N LEU A 449 35.90 2.83 11.38
CA LEU A 449 37.28 3.28 11.46
C LEU A 449 38.19 2.35 10.65
N VAL A 450 39.12 2.95 9.91
CA VAL A 450 40.32 2.23 9.44
C VAL A 450 41.51 2.73 10.25
N ALA A 451 42.18 1.82 10.96
CA ALA A 451 43.26 2.12 11.89
C ALA A 451 44.49 2.77 11.21
N THR A 452 45.24 3.55 12.00
CA THR A 452 46.54 4.10 11.61
C THR A 452 47.54 2.96 11.37
N GLU A 453 48.08 2.84 10.17
CA GLU A 453 49.29 2.04 9.98
C GLU A 453 50.52 2.91 10.17
N LEU A 454 51.41 2.51 11.08
CA LEU A 454 52.73 3.09 11.25
C LEU A 454 53.79 2.21 10.61
N ARG A 455 54.89 2.83 10.19
CA ARG A 455 56.18 2.17 9.93
C ARG A 455 57.23 2.87 10.76
N LEU A 456 57.90 2.08 11.59
CA LEU A 456 58.94 2.53 12.50
C LEU A 456 60.31 2.41 11.83
N GLU A 457 61.24 3.24 12.29
CA GLU A 457 62.69 3.09 12.09
C GLU A 457 63.36 3.33 13.45
N THR A 458 64.38 2.55 13.79
CA THR A 458 65.24 2.84 14.96
C THR A 458 66.67 3.18 14.53
N ARG A 459 67.49 3.61 15.49
CA ARG A 459 68.92 3.85 15.29
C ARG A 459 69.62 3.93 16.63
N LEU A 460 70.59 3.05 16.84
CA LEU A 460 71.52 3.13 17.96
C LEU A 460 72.46 4.33 17.78
N LEU A 461 72.73 5.06 18.86
CA LEU A 461 73.73 6.13 18.85
C LEU A 461 75.16 5.60 18.75
N GLU A 462 75.42 4.38 19.23
CA GLU A 462 76.69 3.67 19.09
C GLU A 462 76.46 2.20 18.66
N THR A 463 76.89 1.83 17.44
CA THR A 463 76.87 0.45 16.92
C THR A 463 78.14 -0.35 17.26
N THR A 464 79.04 0.21 18.08
CA THR A 464 80.23 -0.49 18.60
C THR A 464 80.55 0.08 19.98
N LEU A 465 80.14 -0.64 21.03
CA LEU A 465 80.27 -0.13 22.39
C LEU A 465 81.72 -0.12 22.87
N ALA A 466 82.11 0.93 23.57
CA ALA A 466 83.40 1.01 24.25
C ALA A 466 83.60 -0.14 25.25
N PRO A 467 84.82 -0.69 25.42
CA PRO A 467 85.07 -1.79 26.36
C PRO A 467 84.60 -1.44 27.78
N GLY A 468 83.80 -2.34 28.37
CA GLY A 468 83.18 -2.13 29.69
C GLY A 468 81.88 -1.31 29.67
N SER A 469 81.47 -0.70 28.56
CA SER A 469 80.14 -0.09 28.43
C SER A 469 79.04 -1.15 28.46
N ARG A 470 77.90 -0.80 29.06
CA ARG A 470 76.72 -1.65 29.26
C ARG A 470 75.40 -0.87 29.12
N VAL A 471 75.43 0.25 28.41
CA VAL A 471 74.23 1.05 28.11
C VAL A 471 74.12 1.20 26.60
N LEU A 472 72.90 0.98 26.07
CA LEU A 472 72.53 1.36 24.71
C LEU A 472 71.59 2.57 24.77
N GLU A 473 71.83 3.54 23.89
CA GLU A 473 70.94 4.67 23.64
C GLU A 473 70.46 4.58 22.18
N ASP A 474 69.15 4.68 21.98
CA ASP A 474 68.50 4.56 20.67
C ASP A 474 67.62 5.79 20.40
N THR A 475 67.39 6.10 19.13
CA THR A 475 66.34 7.01 18.68
C THR A 475 65.39 6.32 17.73
N VAL A 476 64.10 6.36 18.04
CA VAL A 476 63.01 5.79 17.23
C VAL A 476 62.23 6.88 16.51
N ARG A 477 61.71 6.58 15.31
CA ARG A 477 60.84 7.46 14.51
C ARG A 477 59.69 6.66 13.91
N ALA A 478 58.50 7.26 13.85
CA ALA A 478 57.34 6.69 13.15
C ALA A 478 56.95 7.52 11.91
N SER A 479 56.56 6.83 10.86
CA SER A 479 55.93 7.38 9.65
C SER A 479 54.53 6.77 9.50
N ALA A 480 53.55 7.58 9.08
CA ALA A 480 52.19 7.08 8.83
C ALA A 480 52.05 6.64 7.36
N VAL A 481 51.53 5.44 7.13
CA VAL A 481 51.33 4.87 5.79
C VAL A 481 49.86 4.54 5.54
N GLY A 482 49.42 4.69 4.30
CA GLY A 482 48.02 4.41 3.94
C GLY A 482 47.00 5.37 4.58
N GLY A 483 47.38 6.61 4.89
CA GLY A 483 46.45 7.67 5.35
C GLY A 483 47.07 8.60 6.39
N SER A 484 46.21 9.23 7.20
CA SER A 484 46.62 10.09 8.31
C SER A 484 46.80 9.30 9.60
N TRP A 485 47.74 9.73 10.45
CA TRP A 485 47.75 9.32 11.85
C TRP A 485 46.54 9.95 12.55
N LEU A 486 45.66 9.11 13.08
CA LEU A 486 44.38 9.50 13.69
C LEU A 486 44.55 10.47 14.87
N ARG A 487 43.47 11.21 15.15
CA ARG A 487 43.31 12.16 16.25
C ARG A 487 42.09 11.83 17.11
N ASP A 488 42.13 12.29 18.36
CA ASP A 488 40.99 12.28 19.29
C ASP A 488 39.99 13.43 19.03
N ASP A 489 38.91 13.47 19.83
CA ASP A 489 37.90 14.54 19.82
C ASP A 489 38.47 15.94 20.18
N ALA A 490 39.68 16.02 20.74
CA ALA A 490 40.40 17.26 21.01
C ALA A 490 41.36 17.67 19.88
N GLY A 491 41.45 16.87 18.80
CA GLY A 491 42.34 17.10 17.67
C GLY A 491 43.81 16.73 17.92
N GLN A 492 44.12 16.09 19.06
CA GLN A 492 45.47 15.59 19.38
C GLN A 492 45.67 14.24 18.72
N ARG A 493 46.86 13.95 18.19
CA ARG A 493 47.15 12.64 17.60
C ARG A 493 47.10 11.56 18.68
N ILE A 494 46.51 10.41 18.35
CA ILE A 494 46.48 9.24 19.23
C ILE A 494 47.93 8.79 19.51
N PRO A 495 48.42 8.80 20.76
CA PRO A 495 49.79 8.40 21.06
C PRO A 495 50.03 6.93 20.69
N ALA A 496 51.17 6.65 20.06
CA ALA A 496 51.64 5.30 19.78
C ALA A 496 52.70 4.90 20.80
N ASN A 497 52.40 3.94 21.67
CA ASN A 497 53.41 3.39 22.57
C ASN A 497 54.19 2.29 21.84
N VAL A 498 55.46 2.56 21.53
CA VAL A 498 56.35 1.65 20.82
C VAL A 498 57.15 0.82 21.83
N ARG A 499 57.10 -0.50 21.70
CA ARG A 499 57.94 -1.46 22.42
C ARG A 499 59.24 -1.68 21.66
N LEU A 500 60.36 -1.32 22.28
CA LEU A 500 61.71 -1.56 21.77
C LEU A 500 62.31 -2.76 22.51
N THR A 501 62.30 -3.94 21.89
CA THR A 501 62.81 -5.17 22.51
C THR A 501 64.25 -5.43 22.08
N PHE A 502 65.14 -5.68 23.05
CA PHE A 502 66.55 -5.95 22.81
C PHE A 502 66.85 -7.44 22.85
N TYR A 503 67.54 -7.94 21.84
CA TYR A 503 67.89 -9.36 21.66
C TYR A 503 69.40 -9.55 21.52
N GLN A 504 69.96 -10.57 22.18
CA GLN A 504 71.35 -11.00 22.02
C GLN A 504 71.47 -12.13 21.00
N SER A 505 72.57 -12.14 20.25
CA SER A 505 73.01 -13.24 19.40
C SER A 505 74.53 -13.45 19.47
N ASP A 506 74.97 -14.71 19.32
CA ASP A 506 76.40 -15.08 19.36
C ASP A 506 77.15 -14.68 18.08
N THR A 507 76.42 -14.44 16.98
CA THR A 507 76.91 -14.04 15.66
C THR A 507 76.25 -12.73 15.22
N VAL A 508 76.74 -12.12 14.13
CA VAL A 508 76.11 -10.91 13.58
C VAL A 508 74.66 -11.20 13.19
N PRO A 509 73.65 -10.44 13.69
CA PRO A 509 72.27 -10.55 13.26
C PRO A 509 72.12 -10.50 11.73
N ILE A 510 71.21 -11.32 11.21
CA ILE A 510 70.81 -11.28 9.80
C ILE A 510 69.42 -10.62 9.75
N ARG A 511 69.26 -9.59 8.91
CA ARG A 511 67.99 -8.85 8.77
C ARG A 511 66.84 -9.77 8.34
N GLN A 512 65.80 -9.87 9.15
CA GLN A 512 64.59 -10.67 8.90
C GLN A 512 63.39 -10.18 9.73
N ALA A 513 62.16 -10.47 9.31
CA ALA A 513 60.94 -9.89 9.87
C ALA A 513 60.57 -10.26 11.32
N ALA A 514 61.34 -11.13 11.98
CA ALA A 514 61.11 -11.54 13.37
C ALA A 514 62.41 -12.08 14.00
N ALA A 515 62.58 -11.93 15.31
CA ALA A 515 63.67 -12.57 16.04
C ALA A 515 63.65 -14.11 15.85
N PRO A 516 64.81 -14.76 15.59
CA PRO A 516 64.89 -16.22 15.49
C PRO A 516 64.87 -16.89 16.87
N ASP A 517 64.51 -18.18 16.91
CA ASP A 517 64.38 -18.98 18.14
C ASP A 517 65.68 -19.06 19.00
N ASP A 518 66.85 -18.75 18.43
CA ASP A 518 68.14 -18.73 19.11
C ASP A 518 68.59 -17.32 19.56
N ALA A 519 67.84 -16.26 19.24
CA ALA A 519 68.09 -14.92 19.76
C ALA A 519 67.52 -14.76 21.18
N ARG A 520 68.39 -14.42 22.14
CA ARG A 520 68.00 -14.30 23.55
C ARG A 520 67.44 -12.91 23.84
N GLU A 521 66.16 -12.82 24.13
CA GLU A 521 65.55 -11.58 24.66
C GLU A 521 66.25 -11.15 25.96
N LEU A 522 66.64 -9.87 26.03
CA LEU A 522 67.30 -9.24 27.19
C LEU A 522 66.33 -8.40 28.01
N GLY A 523 65.23 -7.95 27.40
CA GLY A 523 64.23 -7.04 27.94
C GLY A 523 63.80 -6.00 26.91
N ALA A 524 62.91 -5.10 27.29
CA ALA A 524 62.39 -4.04 26.42
C ALA A 524 62.31 -2.69 27.14
N VAL A 525 62.31 -1.60 26.36
CA VAL A 525 61.91 -0.25 26.81
C VAL A 525 60.71 0.23 25.99
N PHE A 526 60.05 1.29 26.47
CA PHE A 526 58.87 1.86 25.84
C PHE A 526 59.10 3.32 25.46
N VAL A 527 58.60 3.72 24.30
CA VAL A 527 58.68 5.10 23.79
C VAL A 527 57.31 5.54 23.28
N GLU A 528 56.75 6.57 23.90
CA GLU A 528 55.52 7.21 23.41
C GLU A 528 55.86 8.14 22.23
N LEU A 529 55.24 7.90 21.08
CA LEU A 529 55.36 8.72 19.89
C LEU A 529 54.05 9.46 19.64
N THR A 530 54.14 10.77 19.45
CA THR A 530 52.99 11.68 19.30
C THR A 530 53.05 12.55 18.05
N GLU A 531 54.12 12.53 17.26
CA GLU A 531 54.23 13.22 15.97
C GLU A 531 54.98 12.35 14.93
N PRO A 532 54.61 12.38 13.64
CA PRO A 532 55.30 11.66 12.58
C PRO A 532 56.64 12.31 12.22
N GLU A 533 57.49 11.53 11.55
CA GLU A 533 58.79 11.95 11.00
C GLU A 533 59.80 12.53 12.01
N THR A 534 59.47 12.45 13.30
CA THR A 534 60.26 13.01 14.40
C THR A 534 61.03 11.89 15.10
N TRP A 535 62.34 12.05 15.24
CA TRP A 535 63.17 11.15 16.04
C TRP A 535 63.01 11.47 17.53
N VAL A 536 62.65 10.48 18.33
CA VAL A 536 62.49 10.56 19.78
C VAL A 536 63.52 9.64 20.43
N ALA A 537 64.25 10.14 21.44
CA ALA A 537 65.22 9.33 22.17
C ALA A 537 64.50 8.34 23.10
N ALA A 538 64.92 7.07 23.04
CA ALA A 538 64.44 6.02 23.92
C ALA A 538 65.04 6.15 25.34
N PRO A 539 64.38 5.59 26.38
CA PRO A 539 65.04 5.34 27.65
C PRO A 539 66.29 4.47 27.46
N PRO A 540 67.46 4.81 28.03
CA PRO A 540 68.67 4.01 27.87
C PRO A 540 68.50 2.59 28.42
N PHE A 541 68.95 1.58 27.67
CA PHE A 541 68.83 0.18 28.04
C PHE A 541 70.11 -0.35 28.69
N GLU A 542 70.01 -0.86 29.93
CA GLU A 542 71.11 -1.50 30.63
C GLU A 542 71.27 -2.98 30.19
N ILE A 543 72.38 -3.29 29.54
CA ILE A 543 72.68 -4.62 29.03
C ILE A 543 73.07 -5.55 30.19
N PRO A 544 72.43 -6.73 30.37
CA PRO A 544 72.79 -7.69 31.40
C PRO A 544 74.27 -8.08 31.35
N ALA A 545 74.95 -8.12 32.50
CA ALA A 545 76.41 -8.17 32.58
C ALA A 545 77.05 -9.44 31.96
N ASP A 546 76.29 -10.53 31.85
CA ASP A 546 76.68 -11.81 31.23
C ASP A 546 76.61 -11.81 29.68
N THR A 547 75.92 -10.83 29.09
CA THR A 547 75.67 -10.71 27.65
C THR A 547 76.98 -10.53 26.86
N GLN A 548 77.10 -11.27 25.75
CA GLN A 548 78.27 -11.30 24.85
C GLN A 548 77.80 -11.42 23.39
N GLY A 549 78.71 -11.19 22.43
CA GLY A 549 78.39 -11.20 21.01
C GLY A 549 77.78 -9.88 20.56
N TRP A 550 76.56 -9.94 20.03
CA TRP A 550 75.85 -8.82 19.41
C TRP A 550 74.53 -8.56 20.12
N VAL A 551 74.08 -7.30 20.11
CA VAL A 551 72.73 -6.91 20.53
C VAL A 551 72.06 -6.17 19.38
N THR A 552 70.83 -6.55 19.04
CA THR A 552 69.95 -5.79 18.13
C THR A 552 68.70 -5.36 18.90
N VAL A 553 68.18 -4.18 18.58
CA VAL A 553 66.79 -3.84 18.91
C VAL A 553 65.84 -4.37 17.82
N GLN A 554 64.56 -4.46 18.13
CA GLN A 554 63.43 -4.55 17.20
C GLN A 554 62.31 -3.65 17.77
N ALA A 555 61.72 -2.79 16.95
CA ALA A 555 60.64 -1.89 17.36
C ALA A 555 59.27 -2.39 16.89
N CYS A 556 58.30 -2.39 17.80
CA CYS A 556 56.96 -2.87 17.53
C CYS A 556 55.87 -1.97 18.13
N VAL A 557 54.71 -1.93 17.47
CA VAL A 557 53.43 -1.52 18.05
C VAL A 557 52.58 -2.77 18.26
N PHE A 558 52.12 -3.01 19.48
CA PHE A 558 51.13 -4.04 19.83
C PHE A 558 49.97 -3.41 20.58
N ASN A 559 48.74 -3.94 20.43
CA ASN A 559 47.56 -3.44 21.16
C ASN A 559 47.73 -3.56 22.67
N GLU A 560 48.36 -4.64 23.16
CA GLU A 560 48.59 -4.87 24.59
C GLU A 560 49.46 -3.79 25.27
N ASP A 561 50.26 -3.04 24.50
CA ASP A 561 51.10 -1.95 25.00
C ASP A 561 50.40 -0.57 24.90
N GLN A 562 49.26 -0.46 24.22
CA GLN A 562 48.58 0.83 24.00
C GLN A 562 47.70 1.26 25.19
N SER A 563 47.40 2.56 25.27
CA SER A 563 46.38 3.06 26.20
C SER A 563 44.98 2.56 25.83
N GLU A 564 44.07 2.51 26.81
CA GLU A 564 42.65 2.17 26.59
C GLU A 564 41.99 3.02 25.51
N THR A 565 42.43 4.28 25.35
CA THR A 565 42.00 5.22 24.31
C THR A 565 42.63 5.02 22.93
N ALA A 566 43.66 4.19 22.80
CA ALA A 566 44.39 3.92 21.55
C ALA A 566 44.21 2.48 21.02
N LEU A 567 43.64 1.57 21.82
CA LEU A 567 43.31 0.20 21.43
C LEU A 567 42.54 0.15 20.10
N GLY A 568 43.05 -0.60 19.12
CA GLY A 568 42.45 -0.73 17.79
C GLY A 568 42.52 0.51 16.89
N LEU A 569 43.01 1.66 17.38
CA LEU A 569 43.19 2.88 16.57
C LEU A 569 44.51 2.85 15.77
N ILE A 570 45.45 1.99 16.16
CA ILE A 570 46.75 1.79 15.51
C ILE A 570 46.91 0.31 15.18
N SER A 571 47.29 0.00 13.95
CA SER A 571 47.55 -1.37 13.49
C SER A 571 48.87 -1.89 14.07
N GLU A 572 48.87 -3.16 14.50
CA GLU A 572 50.08 -3.82 14.98
C GLU A 572 51.10 -4.01 13.87
N TRP A 573 52.38 -3.74 14.17
CA TRP A 573 53.47 -3.84 13.21
C TRP A 573 54.82 -3.88 13.94
N CYS A 574 55.79 -4.60 13.39
CA CYS A 574 57.20 -4.59 13.81
C CYS A 574 58.11 -4.30 12.61
N ASP A 575 59.27 -3.70 12.87
CA ASP A 575 60.38 -3.66 11.90
C ASP A 575 61.10 -5.02 11.80
N ASP A 576 62.15 -5.09 10.96
CA ASP A 576 62.95 -6.30 10.81
C ASP A 576 63.95 -6.42 11.97
N PHE A 577 63.96 -7.56 12.67
CA PHE A 577 65.08 -7.94 13.54
C PHE A 577 66.41 -7.90 12.76
N GLY A 578 67.48 -7.39 13.38
CA GLY A 578 68.84 -7.49 12.86
C GLY A 578 69.19 -6.48 11.75
N VAL A 579 68.61 -5.28 11.81
CA VAL A 579 69.01 -4.16 10.93
C VAL A 579 70.38 -3.60 11.37
N PRO A 580 71.31 -3.29 10.45
CA PRO A 580 72.66 -2.84 10.82
C PRO A 580 72.76 -1.51 11.59
N ASP A 581 71.85 -0.56 11.37
CA ASP A 581 71.77 0.71 12.14
C ASP A 581 71.22 0.50 13.56
N GLU A 582 70.67 -0.68 13.83
CA GLU A 582 69.90 -1.07 15.02
C GLU A 582 70.62 -2.19 15.80
N THR A 583 71.88 -2.48 15.42
CA THR A 583 72.72 -3.58 15.90
C THR A 583 74.07 -3.08 16.41
N ALA A 584 74.53 -3.56 17.58
CA ALA A 584 75.82 -3.22 18.18
C ALA A 584 76.67 -4.45 18.55
N GLU A 585 78.00 -4.33 18.37
CA GLU A 585 78.98 -5.32 18.86
C GLU A 585 79.34 -5.07 20.33
N LEU A 586 79.33 -6.12 21.16
CA LEU A 586 79.77 -6.07 22.56
C LEU A 586 81.27 -6.32 22.67
N THR A 587 82.07 -5.26 22.49
CA THR A 587 83.53 -5.31 22.64
C THR A 587 83.95 -5.87 24.01
N VAL A 588 84.41 -7.12 24.04
CA VAL A 588 84.97 -7.75 25.26
C VAL A 588 86.37 -7.18 25.51
N GLU A 589 86.70 -6.81 26.75
CA GLU A 589 88.08 -6.43 27.08
C GLU A 589 89.04 -7.61 26.77
N PRO A 590 90.13 -7.37 26.01
CA PRO A 590 91.14 -8.40 25.80
C PRO A 590 91.86 -8.65 27.13
N VAL A 591 91.58 -9.79 27.78
CA VAL A 591 92.11 -10.15 29.10
C VAL A 591 93.65 -10.13 29.08
N THR A 592 94.25 -9.04 29.55
CA THR A 592 95.70 -8.85 29.55
C THR A 592 96.36 -9.77 30.57
N SER A 593 96.78 -10.95 30.10
CA SER A 593 97.34 -12.04 30.89
C SER A 593 98.76 -11.74 31.38
N SER A 594 98.90 -10.77 32.30
CA SER A 594 100.20 -10.29 32.80
C SER A 594 100.33 -10.37 34.32
N LYS A 595 100.78 -11.53 34.83
CA LYS A 595 101.94 -11.63 35.74
C LYS A 595 102.31 -13.09 36.04
N LEU A 596 103.25 -13.62 35.25
CA LEU A 596 104.13 -14.70 35.70
C LEU A 596 105.03 -14.17 36.83
N ALA A 597 105.33 -15.01 37.82
CA ALA A 597 106.04 -14.60 39.02
C ALA A 597 107.55 -14.48 38.83
N GLN A 598 108.18 -13.53 39.53
CA GLN A 598 109.55 -13.71 40.01
C GLN A 598 109.82 -12.92 41.30
N THR A 599 110.43 -13.59 42.28
CA THR A 599 110.82 -13.04 43.57
C THR A 599 112.28 -12.57 43.52
N GLY A 600 112.57 -11.32 43.90
CA GLY A 600 113.92 -10.75 43.90
C GLY A 600 114.06 -9.64 44.94
N ALA A 601 115.10 -9.72 45.79
CA ALA A 601 115.17 -8.96 47.03
C ALA A 601 115.91 -7.60 46.94
N ALA A 602 115.51 -6.71 47.86
CA ALA A 602 116.35 -5.77 48.61
C ALA A 602 116.74 -4.37 48.05
N ALA A 603 116.54 -3.40 48.96
CA ALA A 603 117.38 -2.24 49.28
C ALA A 603 117.43 -0.99 48.37
N GLY A 604 116.91 0.12 48.92
CA GLY A 604 117.60 1.41 48.93
C GLY A 604 116.92 2.59 48.20
N GLY A 605 117.17 3.82 48.66
CA GLY A 605 117.08 5.01 47.81
C GLY A 605 115.92 5.99 48.07
N MET A 606 116.09 6.81 49.11
CA MET A 606 115.39 8.09 49.36
C MET A 606 115.03 8.98 48.13
N SER A 607 113.83 9.58 48.22
CA SER A 607 113.57 11.04 48.12
C SER A 607 113.41 11.77 46.77
N THR A 608 112.46 12.73 46.78
CA THR A 608 112.39 14.02 46.02
C THR A 608 112.31 14.00 44.48
N THR A 609 111.70 14.96 43.74
CA THR A 609 110.58 15.92 43.91
C THR A 609 110.22 16.49 42.52
N SER A 610 109.01 17.03 42.33
CA SER A 610 108.67 18.12 41.38
C SER A 610 108.29 17.84 39.92
N MET A 611 107.09 18.35 39.58
CA MET A 611 106.77 19.27 38.48
C MET A 611 106.92 18.91 36.98
N SER A 612 105.76 19.05 36.32
CA SER A 612 105.53 19.89 35.11
C SER A 612 105.94 19.40 33.70
N ALA A 613 104.92 18.95 32.98
CA ALA A 613 104.46 19.43 31.66
C ALA A 613 105.45 20.01 30.62
N LEU A 614 105.31 19.55 29.37
CA LEU A 614 104.93 20.43 28.24
C LEU A 614 104.30 19.65 27.06
N LEU A 615 103.67 20.37 26.12
CA LEU A 615 103.16 19.85 24.83
C LEU A 615 104.26 19.86 23.75
N ILE A 616 104.09 19.02 22.71
CA ILE A 616 104.46 19.18 21.28
C ILE A 616 104.03 17.89 20.53
N ALA A 617 103.73 17.82 19.20
CA ALA A 617 102.90 18.60 18.27
C ALA A 617 103.18 18.13 16.81
N ALA A 618 102.14 18.00 15.95
CA ALA A 618 102.17 17.57 14.51
C ALA A 618 102.67 16.11 14.24
N GLY A 619 102.40 15.42 13.11
CA GLY A 619 101.63 15.62 11.85
C GLY A 619 101.59 14.27 11.07
N MET A 620 101.23 14.05 9.78
CA MET A 620 100.77 14.85 8.62
C MET A 620 100.08 13.91 7.57
N ALA A 621 99.05 14.37 6.82
CA ALA A 621 98.48 13.73 5.60
C ALA A 621 97.56 14.75 4.85
N THR A 622 97.28 14.84 3.53
CA THR A 622 97.65 14.22 2.22
C THR A 622 97.14 12.80 1.88
N ALA A 623 96.60 12.47 0.68
CA ALA A 623 96.14 13.21 -0.53
C ALA A 623 95.41 12.21 -1.50
N GLY A 624 94.65 12.56 -2.55
CA GLY A 624 94.22 13.89 -3.04
C GLY A 624 93.46 13.98 -4.41
N GLY A 625 92.99 12.88 -5.04
CA GLY A 625 92.31 12.87 -6.36
C GLY A 625 92.47 11.52 -7.09
N VAL A 626 92.01 11.25 -8.34
CA VAL A 626 91.15 11.99 -9.29
C VAL A 626 90.74 11.07 -10.50
N LEU A 627 89.68 11.41 -11.25
CA LEU A 627 89.25 10.90 -12.61
C LEU A 627 88.66 9.48 -12.84
N SER A 628 87.42 9.49 -13.39
CA SER A 628 86.88 8.75 -14.57
C SER A 628 86.80 7.22 -14.70
N GLY A 629 85.59 6.75 -15.07
CA GLY A 629 85.33 5.50 -15.79
C GLY A 629 83.93 5.48 -16.45
N ILE A 630 83.84 5.24 -17.77
CA ILE A 630 82.58 5.18 -18.53
C ILE A 630 82.35 3.77 -19.08
N VAL A 631 81.14 3.21 -18.89
CA VAL A 631 80.59 2.13 -19.73
C VAL A 631 79.11 2.41 -20.03
N VAL A 632 78.65 2.07 -21.23
CA VAL A 632 77.29 2.30 -21.74
C VAL A 632 76.75 1.02 -22.38
N ILE A 633 75.49 0.67 -22.10
CA ILE A 633 74.56 -0.15 -22.93
C ILE A 633 73.17 -0.04 -22.25
N ARG A 634 72.12 0.52 -22.87
CA ARG A 634 71.13 -0.11 -23.79
C ARG A 634 70.48 -1.37 -23.18
N LYS A 635 69.16 -1.60 -23.23
CA LYS A 635 68.20 -1.28 -24.32
C LYS A 635 66.73 -1.43 -23.83
N ARG A 636 65.87 -0.46 -24.19
CA ARG A 636 64.55 -0.62 -24.86
C ARG A 636 63.49 -1.66 -24.40
N LEU A 637 62.23 -1.15 -24.32
CA LEU A 637 60.97 -1.66 -24.94
C LEU A 637 60.29 -2.91 -24.34
N ASP A 638 58.95 -3.06 -24.37
CA ASP A 638 57.82 -2.13 -24.64
C ASP A 638 56.49 -2.86 -24.25
N ARG A 639 55.46 -2.11 -23.82
CA ARG A 639 54.03 -2.54 -23.77
C ARG A 639 53.67 -3.67 -22.77
N ARG A 640 52.40 -3.84 -22.37
CA ARG A 640 51.16 -3.13 -22.76
C ARG A 640 50.57 -2.38 -21.59
#